data_AF-A0A924Y0I4-F1
#
_entry.id   AF-A0A924Y0I4-F1
#
_cell.length_a   1.000
_cell.length_b   1.000
_cell.length_c   1.000
_cell.angle_alpha   90.00
_cell.angle_beta   90.00
_cell.angle_gamma   90.00
#
_symmetry.space_group_name_H-M   'P 1'
#
loop_
_entity.id
_entity.type
_entity.pdbx_description
1 polymer ?
#
loop_
_entity_poly.entity_id
_entity_poly.type
_entity_poly.pdbx_seq_one_letter_code
_entity_poly.pdbx_strand_id
1 'polypeptide(L)'
;LGSMLDVGWGDLLDYLGDDPNTTSIVIYMETVGDARGFLSAAREVALTKPILVIKAGRTDVGAKAAASHTGSLTGSDDVLDVAFDRVGVLRVDSIADVYALTEALAKQPRPKGKRLTIVTNAGGPGVLATDALISGGGELAPISDETMSALNGFLPTHWSHNNPVDVLGDAGAERYAKTLATAADDETSDGLLVVLTPQAMTAPTETAKLLSQYATSLGKPVLASWMGGVTVAAGEQILSEAGIPTFAYPDEAARVFNYLWRYADNLQSLYETPAGTKGESPAGANTAAEKLFDAVLAENRTLLTEYESKQLLTAYGIPTVETRVAATPDDAVREAESFGFPVVLKINSRTITHKTDVNGVQLNLKDADAVHDAFAAIGAGVAHAGHAASEFEGVTVQPMVKLSGYELILGASPDPQFGPVLLFGTGGQLVEVFGDRSLALPPLTTTLARRMMERTKIYTALLGVRGRPPVDMAALETILVRFAALITENPRIKEMDLNPLLVDHEKMIALDARVVLYDKSETVARPAIRPYPAQYAASLSLKDGMTIPVRPIRADDEPRLVAFHQTLSDHTVALRYFEPLALDTRTAHERLARIAGTDYDREITLIALDTAERIVAVARLSKAHGVTVSTDSEARFTLLVSDEYQYRGLGTALLKQLIQVAGAEGLARVVADILAENGAMRRVCEKLGFVVGEQHGVPPVVTATLAL
;
A
#
# COMPACT_ATOMS: atom_id res chain seq x y z
N LEU A 1 2.76 16.23 -20.97
CA LEU A 1 4.17 16.63 -21.23
C LEU A 1 4.58 16.43 -22.69
N GLY A 2 3.64 16.53 -23.64
CA GLY A 2 3.90 16.07 -25.01
C GLY A 2 4.34 14.60 -25.03
N SER A 3 5.36 14.29 -25.82
CA SER A 3 5.86 12.92 -26.02
C SER A 3 6.70 12.35 -24.87
N MET A 4 7.07 13.14 -23.85
CA MET A 4 7.83 12.67 -22.67
C MET A 4 9.09 11.86 -23.05
N LEU A 5 9.91 12.41 -23.96
CA LEU A 5 11.08 11.70 -24.53
C LEU A 5 12.28 11.60 -23.58
N ASP A 6 12.37 12.48 -22.60
CA ASP A 6 13.49 12.60 -21.65
C ASP A 6 12.94 12.83 -20.24
N VAL A 7 12.52 14.07 -19.94
CA VAL A 7 11.88 14.43 -18.67
C VAL A 7 10.52 13.73 -18.52
N GLY A 8 10.37 12.96 -17.44
CA GLY A 8 9.18 12.20 -17.09
C GLY A 8 8.37 12.81 -15.95
N TRP A 9 7.33 12.07 -15.52
CA TRP A 9 6.51 12.50 -14.38
C TRP A 9 7.29 12.50 -13.06
N GLY A 10 8.19 11.52 -12.84
CA GLY A 10 9.02 11.45 -11.64
C GLY A 10 9.87 12.70 -11.45
N ASP A 11 10.54 13.15 -12.51
CA ASP A 11 11.39 14.35 -12.48
C ASP A 11 10.61 15.62 -12.12
N LEU A 12 9.42 15.79 -12.72
CA LEU A 12 8.58 16.95 -12.43
C LEU A 12 7.97 16.91 -11.04
N LEU A 13 7.62 15.72 -10.54
CA LEU A 13 7.15 15.57 -9.17
C LEU A 13 8.24 15.96 -8.18
N ASP A 14 9.49 15.53 -8.39
CA ASP A 14 10.61 15.95 -7.54
C ASP A 14 10.80 17.47 -7.58
N TYR A 15 10.87 18.05 -8.78
CA TYR A 15 11.03 19.48 -8.95
C TYR A 15 9.90 20.31 -8.30
N LEU A 16 8.64 19.96 -8.57
CA LEU A 16 7.47 20.64 -8.02
C LEU A 16 7.27 20.33 -6.53
N GLY A 17 7.76 19.18 -6.06
CA GLY A 17 7.82 18.80 -4.66
C GLY A 17 8.71 19.73 -3.84
N ASP A 18 9.85 20.10 -4.39
CA ASP A 18 10.81 21.02 -3.75
C ASP A 18 10.43 22.50 -3.90
N ASP A 19 9.61 22.88 -4.89
CA ASP A 19 9.21 24.28 -5.11
C ASP A 19 8.26 24.82 -4.01
N PRO A 20 8.68 25.80 -3.19
CA PRO A 20 7.84 26.32 -2.11
C PRO A 20 6.59 27.07 -2.59
N ASN A 21 6.53 27.46 -3.87
CA ASN A 21 5.37 28.16 -4.44
C ASN A 21 4.27 27.19 -4.91
N THR A 22 4.59 25.91 -5.07
CA THR A 22 3.64 24.87 -5.47
C THR A 22 2.97 24.27 -4.24
N THR A 23 1.64 24.35 -4.19
CA THR A 23 0.82 23.82 -3.08
C THR A 23 0.07 22.53 -3.43
N SER A 24 -0.18 22.30 -4.73
CA SER A 24 -0.84 21.09 -5.26
C SER A 24 -0.39 20.83 -6.69
N ILE A 25 -0.36 19.56 -7.10
CA ILE A 25 0.08 19.13 -8.43
C ILE A 25 -1.10 18.44 -9.13
N VAL A 26 -1.46 18.92 -10.31
CA VAL A 26 -2.53 18.34 -11.14
C VAL A 26 -1.92 17.77 -12.41
N ILE A 27 -2.24 16.50 -12.69
CA ILE A 27 -1.68 15.74 -13.80
C ILE A 27 -2.81 15.26 -14.70
N TYR A 28 -2.78 15.64 -15.97
CA TYR A 28 -3.51 14.92 -17.01
C TYR A 28 -2.59 13.84 -17.58
N MET A 29 -2.93 12.58 -17.33
CA MET A 29 -2.11 11.43 -17.65
C MET A 29 -2.75 10.59 -18.76
N GLU A 30 -2.01 10.34 -19.83
CA GLU A 30 -2.37 9.34 -20.84
C GLU A 30 -1.64 8.03 -20.56
N THR A 31 -0.34 8.14 -20.24
CA THR A 31 0.57 7.03 -19.93
C THR A 31 1.44 7.38 -18.73
N VAL A 32 1.84 6.37 -17.96
CA VAL A 32 2.71 6.54 -16.78
C VAL A 32 4.20 6.63 -17.17
N GLY A 33 4.61 5.99 -18.27
CA GLY A 33 6.03 5.92 -18.65
C GLY A 33 6.85 5.11 -17.64
N ASP A 34 7.85 5.74 -17.02
CA ASP A 34 8.59 5.15 -15.90
C ASP A 34 7.72 5.07 -14.64
N ALA A 35 6.99 3.96 -14.51
CA ALA A 35 6.11 3.70 -13.37
C ALA A 35 6.86 3.71 -12.03
N ARG A 36 8.08 3.17 -11.98
CA ARG A 36 8.86 3.09 -10.75
C ARG A 36 9.33 4.48 -10.30
N GLY A 37 9.87 5.27 -11.24
CA GLY A 37 10.24 6.66 -10.98
C GLY A 37 9.04 7.51 -10.55
N PHE A 38 7.89 7.34 -11.20
CA PHE A 38 6.65 8.02 -10.82
C PHE A 38 6.19 7.67 -9.40
N LEU A 39 6.07 6.37 -9.07
CA LEU A 39 5.60 5.94 -7.75
C LEU A 39 6.56 6.39 -6.63
N SER A 40 7.87 6.31 -6.89
CA SER A 40 8.90 6.76 -5.96
C SER A 40 8.78 8.26 -5.65
N ALA A 41 8.69 9.10 -6.69
CA ALA A 41 8.55 10.56 -6.52
C ALA A 41 7.20 10.94 -5.90
N ALA A 42 6.10 10.31 -6.36
CA ALA A 42 4.77 10.59 -5.86
C ALA A 42 4.64 10.28 -4.36
N ARG A 43 5.18 9.14 -3.90
CA ARG A 43 5.16 8.76 -2.48
C ARG A 43 5.86 9.80 -1.59
N GLU A 44 6.95 10.36 -2.06
CA GLU A 44 7.72 11.36 -1.32
C GLU A 44 6.98 12.71 -1.24
N VAL A 45 6.31 13.11 -2.32
CA VAL A 45 5.65 14.42 -2.43
C VAL A 45 4.24 14.43 -1.83
N ALA A 46 3.48 13.35 -1.98
CA ALA A 46 2.04 13.28 -1.67
C ALA A 46 1.68 13.67 -0.22
N LEU A 47 2.61 13.49 0.72
CA LEU A 47 2.44 13.86 2.12
C LEU A 47 2.31 15.38 2.32
N THR A 48 3.12 16.13 1.58
CA THR A 48 3.24 17.58 1.74
C THR A 48 2.36 18.33 0.76
N LYS A 49 2.18 17.77 -0.44
CA LYS A 49 1.44 18.39 -1.54
C LYS A 49 0.49 17.36 -2.17
N PRO A 50 -0.81 17.67 -2.29
CA PRO A 50 -1.74 16.80 -2.99
C PRO A 50 -1.35 16.62 -4.46
N ILE A 51 -1.42 15.37 -4.92
CA ILE A 51 -1.21 15.00 -6.33
C ILE A 51 -2.53 14.46 -6.87
N LEU A 52 -3.11 15.17 -7.83
CA LEU A 52 -4.38 14.83 -8.48
C LEU A 52 -4.10 14.33 -9.90
N VAL A 53 -4.64 13.17 -10.27
CA VAL A 53 -4.49 12.61 -11.62
C VAL A 53 -5.85 12.47 -12.30
N ILE A 54 -5.97 13.07 -13.49
CA ILE A 54 -7.01 12.72 -14.47
C ILE A 54 -6.39 11.75 -15.46
N LYS A 55 -6.85 10.48 -15.45
CA LYS A 55 -6.38 9.45 -16.38
C LYS A 55 -7.31 9.33 -17.58
N ALA A 56 -6.79 9.58 -18.78
CA ALA A 56 -7.49 9.31 -20.04
C ALA A 56 -7.46 7.81 -20.39
N GLY A 57 -8.45 7.32 -21.15
CA GLY A 57 -8.47 5.94 -21.66
C GLY A 57 -8.71 4.86 -20.60
N ARG A 58 -9.70 5.07 -19.73
CA ARG A 58 -9.98 4.24 -18.54
C ARG A 58 -10.62 2.88 -18.85
N THR A 59 -11.49 2.87 -19.85
CA THR A 59 -12.14 1.65 -20.34
C THR A 59 -11.25 0.98 -21.38
N ASP A 60 -11.33 -0.33 -21.58
CA ASP A 60 -10.59 -1.03 -22.65
C ASP A 60 -10.69 -0.35 -24.03
N VAL A 61 -11.86 0.16 -24.38
CA VAL A 61 -12.10 0.87 -25.66
C VAL A 61 -11.37 2.21 -25.68
N GLY A 62 -11.50 3.01 -24.61
CA GLY A 62 -10.76 4.25 -24.43
C GLY A 62 -9.24 4.06 -24.36
N ALA A 63 -8.77 3.00 -23.71
CA ALA A 63 -7.36 2.61 -23.65
C ALA A 63 -6.84 2.29 -25.06
N LYS A 64 -7.58 1.51 -25.85
CA LYS A 64 -7.26 1.24 -27.27
C LYS A 64 -7.22 2.52 -28.10
N ALA A 65 -8.16 3.46 -27.90
CA ALA A 65 -8.16 4.74 -28.58
C ALA A 65 -6.91 5.60 -28.22
N ALA A 66 -6.54 5.65 -26.94
CA ALA A 66 -5.34 6.35 -26.48
C ALA A 66 -4.04 5.66 -26.93
N ALA A 67 -4.00 4.32 -26.95
CA ALA A 67 -2.86 3.53 -27.42
C ALA A 67 -2.63 3.70 -28.93
N SER A 68 -3.70 3.81 -29.72
CA SER A 68 -3.62 4.11 -31.16
C SER A 68 -3.00 5.49 -31.43
N HIS A 69 -3.14 6.41 -30.46
CA HIS A 69 -2.60 7.77 -30.52
C HIS A 69 -1.16 7.87 -30.00
N THR A 70 -0.79 7.08 -28.99
CA THR A 70 0.52 7.16 -28.30
C THR A 70 1.51 6.05 -28.67
N GLY A 71 1.04 4.95 -29.28
CA GLY A 71 1.85 3.79 -29.67
C GLY A 71 2.42 2.97 -28.50
N SER A 72 1.95 3.18 -27.27
CA SER A 72 2.49 2.56 -26.05
C SER A 72 1.68 1.36 -25.57
N LEU A 73 2.35 0.39 -24.95
CA LEU A 73 1.68 -0.72 -24.26
C LEU A 73 1.01 -0.20 -22.99
N THR A 74 -0.30 -0.39 -22.87
CA THR A 74 -1.08 0.02 -21.70
C THR A 74 -1.22 -1.15 -20.72
N GLY A 75 -0.81 -0.94 -19.47
CA GLY A 75 -1.11 -1.87 -18.36
C GLY A 75 -2.59 -1.82 -17.99
N SER A 76 -2.97 -2.60 -16.98
CA SER A 76 -4.34 -2.63 -16.48
C SER A 76 -4.72 -1.33 -15.76
N ASP A 77 -5.90 -0.78 -16.07
CA ASP A 77 -6.42 0.42 -15.37
C ASP A 77 -6.70 0.13 -13.89
N ASP A 78 -7.15 -1.08 -13.56
CA ASP A 78 -7.33 -1.54 -12.17
C ASP A 78 -6.00 -1.55 -11.40
N VAL A 79 -4.89 -1.92 -12.06
CA VAL A 79 -3.56 -1.95 -11.45
C VAL A 79 -3.03 -0.53 -11.24
N LEU A 80 -3.32 0.38 -12.18
CA LEU A 80 -2.97 1.78 -12.05
C LEU A 80 -3.69 2.44 -10.85
N ASP A 81 -4.96 2.12 -10.62
CA ASP A 81 -5.70 2.59 -9.43
C ASP A 81 -5.04 2.15 -8.13
N VAL A 82 -4.69 0.87 -8.04
CA VAL A 82 -3.97 0.32 -6.89
C VAL A 82 -2.60 0.97 -6.73
N ALA A 83 -1.91 1.28 -7.83
CA ALA A 83 -0.63 1.96 -7.81
C ALA A 83 -0.76 3.39 -7.24
N PHE A 84 -1.80 4.13 -7.62
CA PHE A 84 -2.07 5.48 -7.10
C PHE A 84 -2.41 5.48 -5.61
N ASP A 85 -3.28 4.57 -5.17
CA ASP A 85 -3.59 4.37 -3.74
C ASP A 85 -2.31 4.10 -2.94
N ARG A 86 -1.39 3.31 -3.51
CA ARG A 86 -0.15 2.89 -2.88
C ARG A 86 0.86 4.02 -2.64
N VAL A 87 0.68 5.17 -3.28
CA VAL A 87 1.58 6.34 -3.17
C VAL A 87 0.86 7.64 -2.81
N GLY A 88 -0.43 7.58 -2.44
CA GLY A 88 -1.20 8.75 -2.00
C GLY A 88 -1.59 9.69 -3.15
N VAL A 89 -1.56 9.20 -4.40
CA VAL A 89 -2.07 9.94 -5.56
C VAL A 89 -3.57 9.77 -5.62
N LEU A 90 -4.30 10.88 -5.77
CA LEU A 90 -5.74 10.85 -5.87
C LEU A 90 -6.17 10.88 -7.34
N ARG A 91 -6.81 9.80 -7.80
CA ARG A 91 -7.43 9.76 -9.12
C ARG A 91 -8.76 10.50 -9.10
N VAL A 92 -8.97 11.34 -10.10
CA VAL A 92 -10.19 12.13 -10.29
C VAL A 92 -10.83 11.80 -11.64
N ASP A 93 -12.15 11.71 -11.65
CA ASP A 93 -12.89 11.16 -12.78
C ASP A 93 -13.20 12.18 -13.88
N SER A 94 -13.31 13.46 -13.52
CA SER A 94 -13.63 14.54 -14.44
C SER A 94 -12.79 15.78 -14.21
N ILE A 95 -12.67 16.61 -15.25
CA ILE A 95 -11.99 17.91 -15.16
C ILE A 95 -12.74 18.84 -14.19
N ALA A 96 -14.06 18.79 -14.17
CA ALA A 96 -14.87 19.59 -13.24
C ALA A 96 -14.52 19.26 -11.78
N ASP A 97 -14.43 17.96 -11.46
CA ASP A 97 -14.08 17.51 -10.11
C ASP A 97 -12.65 17.92 -9.72
N VAL A 98 -11.72 18.06 -10.67
CA VAL A 98 -10.37 18.58 -10.37
C VAL A 98 -10.41 20.03 -9.92
N TYR A 99 -11.18 20.89 -10.60
CA TYR A 99 -11.33 22.28 -10.17
C TYR A 99 -12.03 22.36 -8.81
N ALA A 100 -13.12 21.61 -8.63
CA ALA A 100 -13.88 21.54 -7.39
C ALA A 100 -13.01 21.09 -6.20
N LEU A 101 -12.18 20.07 -6.43
CA LEU A 101 -11.29 19.50 -5.41
C LEU A 101 -10.08 20.38 -5.11
N THR A 102 -9.46 21.00 -6.12
CA THR A 102 -8.34 21.94 -5.90
C THR A 102 -8.79 23.15 -5.10
N GLU A 103 -10.00 23.66 -5.36
CA GLU A 103 -10.60 24.71 -4.53
C GLU A 103 -10.79 24.26 -3.08
N ALA A 104 -11.32 23.05 -2.86
CA ALA A 104 -11.54 22.53 -1.52
C ALA A 104 -10.23 22.31 -0.75
N LEU A 105 -9.22 21.70 -1.37
CA LEU A 105 -7.90 21.45 -0.78
C LEU A 105 -7.14 22.75 -0.44
N ALA A 106 -7.33 23.81 -1.23
CA ALA A 106 -6.71 25.11 -0.96
C ALA A 106 -7.35 25.86 0.22
N LYS A 107 -8.59 25.50 0.59
CA LYS A 107 -9.43 26.29 1.48
C LYS A 107 -9.78 25.60 2.80
N GLN A 108 -9.80 24.27 2.83
CA GLN A 108 -10.31 23.49 3.95
C GLN A 108 -9.30 22.44 4.44
N PRO A 109 -9.31 22.11 5.75
CA PRO A 109 -8.53 21.00 6.27
C PRO A 109 -9.04 19.66 5.70
N ARG A 110 -8.18 18.65 5.71
CA ARG A 110 -8.58 17.29 5.35
C ARG A 110 -9.52 16.71 6.42
N PRO A 111 -10.56 15.96 6.04
CA PRO A 111 -11.39 15.25 7.01
C PRO A 111 -10.57 14.14 7.68
N LYS A 112 -10.90 13.83 8.94
CA LYS A 112 -10.26 12.75 9.71
C LYS A 112 -10.84 11.36 9.42
N GLY A 113 -11.90 11.30 8.61
CA GLY A 113 -12.63 10.09 8.31
C GLY A 113 -13.72 10.36 7.27
N LYS A 114 -14.55 9.34 7.04
CA LYS A 114 -15.54 9.32 5.95
C LYS A 114 -16.95 9.76 6.37
N ARG A 115 -17.14 10.24 7.61
CA ARG A 115 -18.46 10.57 8.17
C ARG A 115 -18.80 12.04 7.93
N LEU A 116 -19.85 12.31 7.18
CA LEU A 116 -20.32 13.66 6.84
C LEU A 116 -21.62 13.98 7.57
N THR A 117 -21.71 15.15 8.21
CA THR A 117 -22.98 15.72 8.65
C THR A 117 -23.50 16.69 7.60
N ILE A 118 -24.75 16.49 7.15
CA ILE A 118 -25.38 17.34 6.15
C ILE A 118 -26.44 18.21 6.85
N VAL A 119 -26.35 19.53 6.69
CA VAL A 119 -27.36 20.50 7.17
C VAL A 119 -28.08 21.06 5.95
N THR A 120 -29.41 20.97 5.89
CA THR A 120 -30.20 21.39 4.72
C THR A 120 -31.51 22.06 5.11
N ASN A 121 -32.04 22.97 4.30
CA ASN A 121 -33.43 23.46 4.43
C ASN A 121 -34.42 22.78 3.47
N ALA A 122 -33.96 21.78 2.71
CA ALA A 122 -34.79 21.06 1.76
C ALA A 122 -34.38 19.58 1.71
N GLY A 123 -35.36 18.70 1.94
CA GLY A 123 -35.14 17.25 1.94
C GLY A 123 -34.59 16.69 0.62
N GLY A 124 -35.11 17.12 -0.54
CA GLY A 124 -34.68 16.61 -1.85
C GLY A 124 -33.17 16.74 -2.11
N PRO A 125 -32.59 17.96 -2.02
CA PRO A 125 -31.15 18.18 -2.06
C PRO A 125 -30.35 17.37 -1.03
N GLY A 126 -30.88 17.19 0.19
CA GLY A 126 -30.26 16.36 1.22
C GLY A 126 -30.17 14.88 0.84
N VAL A 127 -31.22 14.35 0.19
CA VAL A 127 -31.24 12.97 -0.33
C VAL A 127 -30.22 12.80 -1.45
N LEU A 128 -30.13 13.73 -2.40
CA LEU A 128 -29.14 13.66 -3.49
C LEU A 128 -27.70 13.67 -2.99
N ALA A 129 -27.39 14.52 -2.00
CA ALA A 129 -26.09 14.50 -1.34
C ALA A 129 -25.82 13.18 -0.63
N THR A 130 -26.83 12.61 0.03
CA THR A 130 -26.73 11.32 0.73
C THR A 130 -26.41 10.20 -0.27
N ASP A 131 -27.16 10.08 -1.36
CA ASP A 131 -26.93 9.04 -2.37
C ASP A 131 -25.52 9.15 -2.97
N ALA A 132 -25.06 10.36 -3.28
CA ALA A 132 -23.71 10.60 -3.79
C ALA A 132 -22.61 10.28 -2.76
N LEU A 133 -22.84 10.63 -1.48
CA LEU A 133 -21.93 10.32 -0.39
C LEU A 133 -21.75 8.80 -0.24
N ILE A 134 -22.85 8.06 -0.08
CA ILE A 134 -22.84 6.61 0.13
C ILE A 134 -22.28 5.87 -1.10
N SER A 135 -22.65 6.29 -2.31
CA SER A 135 -22.14 5.67 -3.55
C SER A 135 -20.63 5.87 -3.73
N GLY A 136 -20.07 6.94 -3.18
CA GLY A 136 -18.63 7.17 -3.12
C GLY A 136 -17.94 6.58 -1.88
N GLY A 137 -18.62 5.74 -1.10
CA GLY A 137 -18.05 5.04 0.07
C GLY A 137 -17.95 5.88 1.34
N GLY A 138 -18.51 7.09 1.34
CA GLY A 138 -18.70 7.90 2.53
C GLY A 138 -19.85 7.38 3.40
N GLU A 139 -19.98 7.94 4.59
CA GLU A 139 -21.02 7.59 5.55
C GLU A 139 -21.69 8.84 6.11
N LEU A 140 -22.99 8.79 6.41
CA LEU A 140 -23.60 9.83 7.22
C LEU A 140 -23.12 9.70 8.65
N ALA A 141 -22.67 10.79 9.25
CA ALA A 141 -22.31 10.81 10.66
C ALA A 141 -23.54 10.47 11.53
N PRO A 142 -23.43 9.52 12.47
CA PRO A 142 -24.46 9.32 13.47
C PRO A 142 -24.49 10.53 14.40
N ILE A 143 -25.67 11.07 14.70
CA ILE A 143 -25.81 12.20 15.63
C ILE A 143 -25.69 11.65 17.05
N SER A 144 -24.77 12.18 17.86
CA SER A 144 -24.64 11.79 19.28
C SER A 144 -25.86 12.23 20.10
N ASP A 145 -26.11 11.57 21.23
CA ASP A 145 -27.23 11.89 22.10
C ASP A 145 -27.14 13.35 22.62
N GLU A 146 -25.92 13.82 22.89
CA GLU A 146 -25.63 15.19 23.29
C GLU A 146 -26.01 16.19 22.19
N THR A 147 -25.54 15.97 20.96
CA THR A 147 -25.86 16.81 19.80
C THR A 147 -27.36 16.78 19.50
N MET A 148 -27.98 15.60 19.54
CA MET A 148 -29.42 15.43 19.34
C MET A 148 -30.22 16.26 20.36
N SER A 149 -29.83 16.22 21.63
CA SER A 149 -30.46 17.03 22.68
C SER A 149 -30.25 18.53 22.46
N ALA A 150 -29.06 18.95 22.03
CA ALA A 150 -28.76 20.35 21.75
C ALA A 150 -29.57 20.89 20.56
N LEU A 151 -29.64 20.13 19.47
CA LEU A 151 -30.45 20.44 18.29
C LEU A 151 -31.94 20.56 18.64
N ASN A 152 -32.47 19.61 19.42
CA ASN A 152 -33.86 19.64 19.91
C ASN A 152 -34.18 20.85 20.78
N GLY A 153 -33.18 21.46 21.41
CA GLY A 153 -33.36 22.64 22.25
C GLY A 153 -33.70 23.92 21.48
N PHE A 154 -33.44 23.99 20.17
CA PHE A 154 -33.69 25.21 19.38
C PHE A 154 -34.27 24.99 17.99
N LEU A 155 -34.14 23.81 17.40
CA LEU A 155 -34.80 23.51 16.13
C LEU A 155 -36.32 23.32 16.33
N PRO A 156 -37.14 23.68 15.33
CA PRO A 156 -38.58 23.43 15.39
C PRO A 156 -38.87 21.93 15.53
N THR A 157 -39.92 21.55 16.26
CA THR A 157 -40.25 20.14 16.57
C THR A 157 -40.33 19.20 15.36
N HIS A 158 -40.59 19.75 14.17
CA HIS A 158 -40.74 19.01 12.91
C HIS A 158 -39.45 18.85 12.09
N TRP A 159 -38.29 19.26 12.59
CA TRP A 159 -37.00 18.97 11.94
C TRP A 159 -36.79 17.44 11.80
N SER A 160 -35.82 17.00 11.00
CA SER A 160 -35.69 15.58 10.63
C SER A 160 -35.41 14.59 11.79
N HIS A 161 -34.88 15.06 12.93
CA HIS A 161 -34.36 14.21 14.03
C HIS A 161 -33.35 13.15 13.57
N ASN A 162 -32.63 13.43 12.48
CA ASN A 162 -31.64 12.54 11.89
C ASN A 162 -30.63 13.33 11.05
N ASN A 163 -29.61 12.67 10.52
CA ASN A 163 -28.72 13.18 9.48
C ASN A 163 -29.23 12.67 8.11
N PRO A 164 -29.50 13.53 7.10
CA PRO A 164 -29.35 15.00 7.07
C PRO A 164 -30.22 15.76 8.08
N VAL A 165 -29.63 16.77 8.72
CA VAL A 165 -30.29 17.71 9.62
C VAL A 165 -31.11 18.70 8.78
N ASP A 166 -32.40 18.41 8.61
CA ASP A 166 -33.33 19.26 7.87
C ASP A 166 -33.84 20.38 8.80
N VAL A 167 -33.29 21.59 8.64
CA VAL A 167 -33.64 22.78 9.42
C VAL A 167 -34.92 23.46 8.95
N LEU A 168 -35.64 22.85 7.99
CA LEU A 168 -36.90 23.29 7.38
C LEU A 168 -36.77 24.49 6.44
N GLY A 169 -37.72 24.61 5.53
CA GLY A 169 -37.69 25.60 4.44
C GLY A 169 -37.78 27.07 4.87
N ASP A 170 -38.29 27.34 6.07
CA ASP A 170 -38.39 28.67 6.67
C ASP A 170 -37.12 29.08 7.46
N ALA A 171 -36.04 28.30 7.37
CA ALA A 171 -34.81 28.55 8.11
C ALA A 171 -34.16 29.90 7.78
N GLY A 172 -34.10 30.78 8.78
CA GLY A 172 -33.29 32.00 8.75
C GLY A 172 -31.80 31.75 8.98
N ALA A 173 -30.99 32.77 8.74
CA ALA A 173 -29.52 32.71 8.82
C ALA A 173 -28.98 32.22 10.19
N GLU A 174 -29.57 32.68 11.30
CA GLU A 174 -29.15 32.27 12.65
C GLU A 174 -29.41 30.77 12.92
N ARG A 175 -30.49 30.21 12.36
CA ARG A 175 -30.82 28.78 12.50
C ARG A 175 -29.74 27.93 11.84
N TYR A 176 -29.30 28.30 10.65
CA TYR A 176 -28.16 27.67 9.98
C TYR A 176 -26.87 27.77 10.78
N ALA A 177 -26.50 28.98 11.21
CA ALA A 177 -25.24 29.20 11.92
C ALA A 177 -25.17 28.42 13.24
N LYS A 178 -26.27 28.41 14.01
CA LYS A 178 -26.34 27.65 15.26
C LYS A 178 -26.33 26.14 15.03
N THR A 179 -26.99 25.67 13.97
CA THR A 179 -26.99 24.24 13.59
C THR A 179 -25.61 23.79 13.15
N LEU A 180 -24.93 24.56 12.30
CA LEU A 180 -23.56 24.24 11.86
C LEU A 180 -22.61 24.15 13.07
N ALA A 181 -22.64 25.14 13.96
CA ALA A 181 -21.80 25.13 15.15
C ALA A 181 -22.06 23.90 16.04
N THR A 182 -23.34 23.59 16.30
CA THR A 182 -23.73 22.43 17.12
C THR A 182 -23.29 21.11 16.48
N ALA A 183 -23.45 20.97 15.16
CA ALA A 183 -23.02 19.79 14.42
C ALA A 183 -21.49 19.67 14.33
N ALA A 184 -20.78 20.79 14.34
CA ALA A 184 -19.32 20.80 14.28
C ALA A 184 -18.68 20.29 15.57
N ASP A 185 -19.31 20.53 16.72
CA ASP A 185 -18.86 20.03 18.02
C ASP A 185 -19.05 18.51 18.18
N ASP A 186 -19.83 17.86 17.32
CA ASP A 186 -20.06 16.42 17.38
C ASP A 186 -18.84 15.61 16.91
N GLU A 187 -18.15 14.94 17.83
CA GLU A 187 -16.96 14.12 17.55
C GLU A 187 -17.23 12.94 16.59
N THR A 188 -18.50 12.59 16.37
CA THR A 188 -18.90 11.57 15.39
C THR A 188 -18.81 12.06 13.93
N SER A 189 -18.70 13.38 13.70
CA SER A 189 -18.64 13.97 12.37
C SER A 189 -17.22 14.32 11.97
N ASP A 190 -16.80 13.89 10.78
CA ASP A 190 -15.46 14.15 10.22
C ASP A 190 -15.45 15.32 9.23
N GLY A 191 -16.62 15.80 8.81
CA GLY A 191 -16.83 17.00 7.98
C GLY A 191 -18.28 17.46 7.98
N LEU A 192 -18.53 18.63 7.40
CA LEU A 192 -19.84 19.28 7.36
C LEU A 192 -20.18 19.71 5.92
N LEU A 193 -21.40 19.46 5.48
CA LEU A 193 -21.95 19.99 4.24
C LEU A 193 -23.20 20.80 4.53
N VAL A 194 -23.16 22.10 4.23
CA VAL A 194 -24.33 22.97 4.33
C VAL A 194 -24.97 23.11 2.95
N VAL A 195 -26.23 22.72 2.82
CA VAL A 195 -27.02 22.83 1.60
C VAL A 195 -28.08 23.89 1.79
N LEU A 196 -28.08 24.91 0.92
CA LEU A 196 -29.07 25.98 0.95
C LEU A 196 -29.79 26.08 -0.39
N THR A 197 -31.12 26.04 -0.32
CA THR A 197 -32.01 26.37 -1.43
C THR A 197 -32.79 27.64 -1.12
N PRO A 198 -32.83 28.64 -2.02
CA PRO A 198 -33.65 29.84 -1.80
C PRO A 198 -35.13 29.49 -1.69
N GLN A 199 -35.74 29.89 -0.58
CA GLN A 199 -37.19 29.92 -0.39
C GLN A 199 -37.61 31.34 -0.03
N ALA A 200 -38.91 31.61 0.05
CA ALA A 200 -39.44 32.95 0.29
C ALA A 200 -38.91 33.61 1.58
N MET A 201 -38.57 32.82 2.60
CA MET A 201 -38.10 33.29 3.91
C MET A 201 -36.59 33.13 4.12
N THR A 202 -35.90 32.45 3.20
CA THR A 202 -34.45 32.18 3.32
C THR A 202 -33.67 33.42 2.91
N ALA A 203 -32.60 33.75 3.64
CA ALA A 203 -31.67 34.83 3.31
C ALA A 203 -30.28 34.26 2.94
N PRO A 204 -30.04 33.87 1.67
CA PRO A 204 -28.79 33.18 1.27
C PRO A 204 -27.53 33.97 1.59
N THR A 205 -27.53 35.27 1.32
CA THR A 205 -26.38 36.16 1.56
C THR A 205 -26.10 36.36 3.04
N GLU A 206 -27.14 36.56 3.86
CA GLU A 206 -26.95 36.74 5.29
C GLU A 206 -26.52 35.44 5.98
N THR A 207 -27.05 34.31 5.52
CA THR A 207 -26.60 32.98 5.95
C THR A 207 -25.12 32.81 5.65
N ALA A 208 -24.68 33.10 4.43
CA ALA A 208 -23.26 33.04 4.05
C ALA A 208 -22.35 33.89 4.96
N LYS A 209 -22.75 35.13 5.29
CA LYS A 209 -21.98 35.97 6.23
C LYS A 209 -21.83 35.33 7.60
N LEU A 210 -22.91 34.80 8.17
CA LEU A 210 -22.84 34.13 9.48
C LEU A 210 -22.06 32.82 9.43
N LEU A 211 -22.00 32.13 8.30
CA LEU A 211 -21.21 30.91 8.17
C LEU A 211 -19.72 31.18 7.93
N SER A 212 -19.36 32.33 7.34
CA SER A 212 -17.97 32.69 7.02
C SER A 212 -17.02 32.64 8.22
N GLN A 213 -17.52 32.92 9.43
CA GLN A 213 -16.74 32.85 10.67
C GLN A 213 -16.30 31.42 11.06
N TYR A 214 -16.90 30.39 10.46
CA TYR A 214 -16.61 28.99 10.72
C TYR A 214 -15.61 28.37 9.73
N ALA A 215 -15.13 29.13 8.75
CA ALA A 215 -14.31 28.62 7.65
C ALA A 215 -13.06 27.84 8.12
N THR A 216 -12.43 28.26 9.22
CA THR A 216 -11.18 27.66 9.72
C THR A 216 -11.20 27.32 11.21
N SER A 217 -12.26 27.69 11.94
CA SER A 217 -12.30 27.59 13.41
C SER A 217 -12.73 26.22 13.94
N LEU A 218 -13.31 25.37 13.09
CA LEU A 218 -13.96 24.12 13.52
C LEU A 218 -13.04 22.89 13.51
N GLY A 219 -11.84 22.98 12.93
CA GLY A 219 -10.92 21.84 12.80
C GLY A 219 -11.42 20.67 11.94
N LYS A 220 -12.54 20.86 11.23
CA LYS A 220 -13.19 19.93 10.29
C LYS A 220 -13.53 20.67 8.99
N PRO A 221 -13.47 20.01 7.82
CA PRO A 221 -13.86 20.64 6.58
C PRO A 221 -15.34 21.03 6.58
N VAL A 222 -15.62 22.26 6.15
CA VAL A 222 -16.96 22.78 5.86
C VAL A 222 -17.08 23.00 4.37
N LEU A 223 -18.04 22.33 3.74
CA LEU A 223 -18.42 22.49 2.35
C LEU A 223 -19.79 23.16 2.27
N ALA A 224 -20.02 23.93 1.20
CA ALA A 224 -21.29 24.63 0.99
C ALA A 224 -21.87 24.30 -0.38
N SER A 225 -23.16 23.98 -0.46
CA SER A 225 -23.92 23.92 -1.71
C SER A 225 -25.01 24.98 -1.73
N TRP A 226 -24.81 26.03 -2.53
CA TRP A 226 -25.73 27.16 -2.67
C TRP A 226 -26.48 26.97 -3.99
N MET A 227 -27.66 26.36 -3.94
CA MET A 227 -28.39 25.93 -5.13
C MET A 227 -29.51 26.92 -5.48
N GLY A 228 -29.21 27.94 -6.29
CA GLY A 228 -30.22 28.96 -6.65
C GLY A 228 -29.83 30.01 -7.70
N GLY A 229 -28.72 29.80 -8.42
CA GLY A 229 -28.23 30.71 -9.47
C GLY A 229 -27.99 32.15 -8.97
N VAL A 230 -28.53 33.14 -9.70
CA VAL A 230 -28.31 34.57 -9.42
C VAL A 230 -28.69 34.95 -7.98
N THR A 231 -29.70 34.29 -7.41
CA THR A 231 -30.21 34.57 -6.05
C THR A 231 -29.23 34.23 -4.93
N VAL A 232 -28.28 33.32 -5.19
CA VAL A 232 -27.32 32.81 -4.20
C VAL A 232 -25.90 33.31 -4.44
N ALA A 233 -25.60 33.85 -5.63
CA ALA A 233 -24.27 34.25 -6.07
C ALA A 233 -23.51 35.16 -5.09
N ALA A 234 -24.19 36.14 -4.48
CA ALA A 234 -23.55 36.99 -3.48
C ALA A 234 -23.15 36.21 -2.21
N GLY A 235 -23.95 35.22 -1.82
CA GLY A 235 -23.61 34.33 -0.70
C GLY A 235 -22.47 33.37 -1.05
N GLU A 236 -22.46 32.83 -2.26
CA GLU A 236 -21.36 31.99 -2.77
C GLU A 236 -20.02 32.73 -2.71
N GLN A 237 -19.98 33.97 -3.20
CA GLN A 237 -18.78 34.80 -3.18
C GLN A 237 -18.26 35.03 -1.76
N ILE A 238 -19.15 35.37 -0.82
CA ILE A 238 -18.78 35.59 0.60
C ILE A 238 -18.16 34.34 1.21
N LEU A 239 -18.76 33.17 0.98
CA LEU A 239 -18.24 31.90 1.50
C LEU A 239 -16.88 31.58 0.86
N SER A 240 -16.79 31.71 -0.47
CA SER A 240 -15.59 31.40 -1.24
C SER A 240 -14.40 32.27 -0.82
N GLU A 241 -14.61 33.58 -0.60
CA GLU A 241 -13.61 34.53 -0.09
C GLU A 241 -13.22 34.26 1.37
N ALA A 242 -14.15 33.78 2.19
CA ALA A 242 -13.88 33.39 3.57
C ALA A 242 -13.12 32.06 3.68
N GLY A 243 -12.98 31.31 2.59
CA GLY A 243 -12.32 30.01 2.57
C GLY A 243 -13.28 28.83 2.74
N ILE A 244 -14.57 28.97 2.49
CA ILE A 244 -15.51 27.84 2.40
C ILE A 244 -15.78 27.55 0.91
N PRO A 245 -15.40 26.38 0.38
CA PRO A 245 -15.67 26.02 -1.01
C PRO A 245 -17.17 25.87 -1.26
N THR A 246 -17.62 26.42 -2.38
CA THR A 246 -19.05 26.49 -2.75
C THR A 246 -19.33 25.72 -4.04
N PHE A 247 -20.37 24.90 -4.02
CA PHE A 247 -20.77 24.04 -5.13
C PHE A 247 -22.19 24.35 -5.57
N ALA A 248 -22.45 24.33 -6.88
CA ALA A 248 -23.79 24.59 -7.40
C ALA A 248 -24.79 23.48 -7.03
N TYR A 249 -24.29 22.25 -6.84
CA TYR A 249 -25.11 21.08 -6.56
C TYR A 249 -24.62 20.30 -5.32
N PRO A 250 -25.53 19.73 -4.53
CA PRO A 250 -25.19 19.11 -3.25
C PRO A 250 -24.53 17.73 -3.42
N ASP A 251 -24.86 17.01 -4.49
CA ASP A 251 -24.21 15.75 -4.87
C ASP A 251 -22.77 15.96 -5.35
N GLU A 252 -22.46 17.09 -5.98
CA GLU A 252 -21.09 17.50 -6.30
C GLU A 252 -20.26 17.74 -5.04
N ALA A 253 -20.81 18.49 -4.08
CA ALA A 253 -20.14 18.71 -2.80
C ALA A 253 -19.88 17.40 -2.04
N ALA A 254 -20.83 16.47 -2.06
CA ALA A 254 -20.66 15.15 -1.45
C ALA A 254 -19.59 14.30 -2.18
N ARG A 255 -19.51 14.36 -3.51
CA ARG A 255 -18.42 13.72 -4.28
C ARG A 255 -17.05 14.30 -3.92
N VAL A 256 -16.94 15.62 -3.79
CA VAL A 256 -15.69 16.28 -3.37
C VAL A 256 -15.30 15.85 -1.96
N PHE A 257 -16.24 15.77 -1.02
CA PHE A 257 -15.97 15.20 0.30
C PHE A 257 -15.43 13.76 0.21
N ASN A 258 -16.00 12.95 -0.68
CA ASN A 258 -15.52 11.58 -0.91
C ASN A 258 -14.06 11.53 -1.38
N TYR A 259 -13.68 12.42 -2.30
CA TYR A 259 -12.29 12.55 -2.71
C TYR A 259 -11.38 12.98 -1.55
N LEU A 260 -11.81 13.94 -0.73
CA LEU A 260 -11.02 14.45 0.40
C LEU A 260 -10.73 13.38 1.46
N TRP A 261 -11.73 12.59 1.87
CA TRP A 261 -11.49 11.54 2.88
C TRP A 261 -10.69 10.37 2.32
N ARG A 262 -10.90 9.98 1.06
CA ARG A 262 -10.09 8.95 0.40
C ARG A 262 -8.63 9.36 0.32
N TYR A 263 -8.36 10.61 -0.02
CA TYR A 263 -7.01 11.15 -0.01
C TYR A 263 -6.40 11.13 1.39
N ALA A 264 -7.14 11.53 2.42
CA ALA A 264 -6.68 11.48 3.81
C ALA A 264 -6.38 10.05 4.27
N ASP A 265 -7.26 9.09 3.99
CA ASP A 265 -7.07 7.67 4.33
C ASP A 265 -5.89 7.04 3.57
N ASN A 266 -5.77 7.31 2.26
CA ASN A 266 -4.64 6.84 1.47
C ASN A 266 -3.32 7.35 2.04
N LEU A 267 -3.23 8.62 2.43
CA LEU A 267 -2.03 9.16 3.08
C LEU A 267 -1.76 8.52 4.43
N GLN A 268 -2.79 8.34 5.27
CA GLN A 268 -2.63 7.69 6.57
C GLN A 268 -2.08 6.26 6.40
N SER A 269 -2.55 5.54 5.38
CA SER A 269 -2.07 4.19 5.03
C SER A 269 -0.58 4.12 4.73
N LEU A 270 -0.01 5.17 4.12
CA LEU A 270 1.40 5.18 3.72
C LEU A 270 2.36 5.14 4.90
N TYR A 271 1.89 5.67 6.05
CA TYR A 271 2.69 5.91 7.26
C TYR A 271 2.17 5.16 8.48
N GLU A 272 1.10 4.39 8.34
CA GLU A 272 0.65 3.48 9.38
C GLU A 272 1.74 2.43 9.65
N THR A 273 2.26 2.42 10.89
CA THR A 273 3.30 1.50 11.29
C THR A 273 2.75 0.08 11.30
N PRO A 274 3.30 -0.84 10.49
CA PRO A 274 2.81 -2.22 10.45
C PRO A 274 2.93 -2.90 11.80
N ALA A 275 1.94 -3.74 12.13
CA ALA A 275 1.94 -4.51 13.37
C ALA A 275 2.97 -5.66 13.33
N GLY A 276 4.24 -5.34 13.65
CA GLY A 276 5.31 -6.30 14.00
C GLY A 276 5.70 -7.36 12.96
N THR A 277 6.79 -8.09 13.25
CA THR A 277 7.50 -9.06 12.39
C THR A 277 6.75 -10.34 12.01
N LYS A 278 5.41 -10.39 12.11
CA LYS A 278 4.62 -11.63 11.93
C LYS A 278 4.54 -12.16 10.49
N GLY A 279 5.28 -11.59 9.53
CA GLY A 279 5.26 -11.97 8.12
C GLY A 279 6.61 -12.31 7.50
N GLU A 280 7.70 -12.36 8.28
CA GLU A 280 9.03 -12.69 7.72
C GLU A 280 9.04 -14.09 7.09
N SER A 281 9.69 -14.18 5.93
CA SER A 281 10.02 -15.44 5.28
C SER A 281 10.89 -16.29 6.21
N PRO A 282 10.61 -17.60 6.36
CA PRO A 282 11.48 -18.49 7.12
C PRO A 282 12.94 -18.41 6.65
N ALA A 283 13.89 -18.53 7.58
CA ALA A 283 15.31 -18.50 7.25
C ALA A 283 15.65 -19.60 6.24
N GLY A 284 16.28 -19.21 5.12
CA GLY A 284 16.65 -20.14 4.03
C GLY A 284 15.53 -20.43 3.03
N ALA A 285 14.33 -19.84 3.16
CA ALA A 285 13.23 -20.02 2.21
C ALA A 285 13.64 -19.67 0.77
N ASN A 286 14.28 -18.51 0.57
CA ASN A 286 14.78 -18.10 -0.73
C ASN A 286 15.82 -19.07 -1.29
N THR A 287 16.81 -19.50 -0.49
CA THR A 287 17.79 -20.50 -0.93
C THR A 287 17.16 -21.84 -1.33
N ALA A 288 16.09 -22.26 -0.65
CA ALA A 288 15.35 -23.48 -1.01
C ALA A 288 14.60 -23.30 -2.34
N ALA A 289 13.96 -22.15 -2.54
CA ALA A 289 13.28 -21.79 -3.80
C ALA A 289 14.26 -21.72 -4.97
N GLU A 290 15.40 -21.07 -4.81
CA GLU A 290 16.42 -20.93 -5.85
C GLU A 290 16.93 -22.30 -6.33
N LYS A 291 17.18 -23.23 -5.41
CA LYS A 291 17.57 -24.61 -5.74
C LYS A 291 16.48 -25.35 -6.51
N LEU A 292 15.22 -25.17 -6.13
CA LEU A 292 14.08 -25.78 -6.82
C LEU A 292 13.97 -25.24 -8.26
N PHE A 293 14.08 -23.92 -8.44
CA PHE A 293 14.01 -23.30 -9.75
C PHE A 293 15.17 -23.71 -10.65
N ASP A 294 16.39 -23.81 -10.11
CA ASP A 294 17.54 -24.29 -10.88
C ASP A 294 17.33 -25.71 -11.40
N ALA A 295 16.73 -26.60 -10.60
CA ALA A 295 16.39 -27.95 -11.04
C ALA A 295 15.34 -27.96 -12.17
N VAL A 296 14.25 -27.20 -12.02
CA VAL A 296 13.19 -27.10 -13.02
C VAL A 296 13.70 -26.51 -14.35
N LEU A 297 14.49 -25.43 -14.28
CA LEU A 297 15.07 -24.76 -15.46
C LEU A 297 16.21 -25.56 -16.10
N ALA A 298 16.91 -26.43 -15.37
CA ALA A 298 17.89 -27.36 -15.94
C ALA A 298 17.22 -28.41 -16.83
N GLU A 299 15.96 -28.73 -16.57
CA GLU A 299 15.15 -29.63 -17.39
C GLU A 299 14.44 -28.91 -18.56
N ASN A 300 14.73 -27.63 -18.79
CA ASN A 300 14.08 -26.78 -19.80
C ASN A 300 12.56 -26.69 -19.62
N ARG A 301 12.11 -26.66 -18.36
CA ARG A 301 10.72 -26.46 -17.98
C ARG A 301 10.56 -25.12 -17.29
N THR A 302 9.37 -24.53 -17.45
CA THR A 302 8.96 -23.32 -16.73
C THR A 302 7.80 -23.60 -15.77
N LEU A 303 7.06 -24.68 -15.99
CA LEU A 303 5.98 -25.11 -15.11
C LEU A 303 6.52 -26.00 -13.98
N LEU A 304 6.22 -25.62 -12.73
CA LEU A 304 6.40 -26.50 -11.58
C LEU A 304 5.24 -27.50 -11.54
N THR A 305 5.54 -28.73 -11.14
CA THR A 305 4.53 -29.73 -10.78
C THR A 305 3.75 -29.29 -9.53
N GLU A 306 2.60 -29.93 -9.28
CA GLU A 306 1.80 -29.73 -8.06
C GLU A 306 2.64 -29.94 -6.79
N TYR A 307 3.51 -30.96 -6.80
CA TYR A 307 4.35 -31.29 -5.66
C TYR A 307 5.44 -30.23 -5.43
N GLU A 308 6.15 -29.84 -6.48
CA GLU A 308 7.17 -28.78 -6.42
C GLU A 308 6.56 -27.43 -5.97
N SER A 309 5.37 -27.09 -6.47
CA SER A 309 4.64 -25.87 -6.09
C SER A 309 4.32 -25.84 -4.58
N LYS A 310 3.93 -26.98 -4.00
CA LYS A 310 3.66 -27.08 -2.56
C LYS A 310 4.92 -27.10 -1.70
N GLN A 311 6.03 -27.64 -2.21
CA GLN A 311 7.33 -27.52 -1.54
C GLN A 311 7.77 -26.06 -1.44
N LEU A 312 7.58 -25.28 -2.50
CA LEU A 312 7.85 -23.84 -2.51
C LEU A 312 7.00 -23.10 -1.46
N LEU A 313 5.68 -23.33 -1.45
CA LEU A 313 4.77 -22.73 -0.47
C LEU A 313 5.17 -23.06 0.97
N THR A 314 5.50 -24.31 1.22
CA THR A 314 5.93 -24.79 2.55
C THR A 314 7.24 -24.13 2.98
N ALA A 315 8.19 -23.90 2.07
CA ALA A 315 9.44 -23.20 2.36
C ALA A 315 9.21 -21.75 2.83
N TYR A 316 8.15 -21.09 2.32
CA TYR A 316 7.73 -19.76 2.76
C TYR A 316 6.76 -19.79 3.96
N GLY A 317 6.48 -20.95 4.53
CA GLY A 317 5.58 -21.10 5.68
C GLY A 317 4.10 -20.86 5.33
N ILE A 318 3.70 -21.07 4.08
CA ILE A 318 2.30 -21.10 3.66
C ILE A 318 1.79 -22.54 3.79
N PRO A 319 0.79 -22.82 4.64
CA PRO A 319 0.36 -24.20 4.88
C PRO A 319 -0.26 -24.82 3.62
N THR A 320 0.14 -26.06 3.33
CA THR A 320 -0.37 -26.85 2.21
C THR A 320 -0.88 -28.20 2.70
N VAL A 321 -1.79 -28.82 1.94
CA VAL A 321 -2.19 -30.19 2.21
C VAL A 321 -1.03 -31.15 1.96
N GLU A 322 -0.82 -32.11 2.86
CA GLU A 322 0.22 -33.13 2.67
C GLU A 322 0.01 -33.84 1.34
N THR A 323 1.06 -33.92 0.53
CA THR A 323 0.99 -34.36 -0.85
C THR A 323 2.13 -35.32 -1.13
N ARG A 324 1.81 -36.51 -1.64
CA ARG A 324 2.81 -37.53 -2.01
C ARG A 324 2.66 -37.91 -3.48
N VAL A 325 3.76 -38.12 -4.18
CA VAL A 325 3.76 -38.51 -5.59
C VAL A 325 3.69 -40.04 -5.70
N ALA A 326 2.83 -40.53 -6.59
CA ALA A 326 2.69 -41.94 -6.92
C ALA A 326 2.77 -42.13 -8.44
N ALA A 327 3.79 -42.86 -8.90
CA ALA A 327 4.02 -43.11 -10.33
C ALA A 327 3.17 -44.27 -10.88
N THR A 328 2.68 -45.15 -10.00
CA THR A 328 1.89 -46.33 -10.36
C THR A 328 0.60 -46.42 -9.55
N PRO A 329 -0.42 -47.17 -10.01
CA PRO A 329 -1.63 -47.43 -9.23
C PRO A 329 -1.34 -48.04 -7.86
N ASP A 330 -0.39 -48.99 -7.78
CA ASP A 330 -0.02 -49.66 -6.54
C ASP A 330 0.65 -48.69 -5.55
N ASP A 331 1.50 -47.79 -6.04
CA ASP A 331 2.06 -46.72 -5.22
C ASP A 331 0.96 -45.79 -4.71
N ALA A 332 -0.03 -45.45 -5.55
CA ALA A 332 -1.12 -44.56 -5.19
C ALA A 332 -2.02 -45.16 -4.09
N VAL A 333 -2.32 -46.45 -4.19
CA VAL A 333 -3.04 -47.21 -3.16
C VAL A 333 -2.24 -47.24 -1.86
N ARG A 334 -0.95 -47.55 -1.91
CA ARG A 334 -0.09 -47.58 -0.71
C ARG A 334 -0.05 -46.24 0.01
N GLU A 335 0.12 -45.13 -0.71
CA GLU A 335 0.08 -43.81 -0.10
C GLU A 335 -1.31 -43.47 0.45
N ALA A 336 -2.38 -43.85 -0.25
CA ALA A 336 -3.75 -43.64 0.21
C ALA A 336 -4.05 -44.40 1.52
N GLU A 337 -3.60 -45.65 1.64
CA GLU A 337 -3.72 -46.45 2.86
C GLU A 337 -2.94 -45.83 4.03
N SER A 338 -1.76 -45.25 3.75
CA SER A 338 -0.98 -44.54 4.76
C SER A 338 -1.68 -43.28 5.27
N PHE A 339 -2.43 -42.57 4.42
CA PHE A 339 -3.22 -41.40 4.83
C PHE A 339 -4.53 -41.78 5.52
N GLY A 340 -5.10 -42.93 5.14
CA GLY A 340 -6.47 -43.27 5.44
C GLY A 340 -7.45 -42.58 4.49
N PHE A 341 -8.62 -43.18 4.34
CA PHE A 341 -9.67 -42.73 3.42
C PHE A 341 -10.66 -41.75 4.10
N PRO A 342 -11.29 -40.82 3.35
CA PRO A 342 -11.16 -40.64 1.92
C PRO A 342 -9.95 -39.82 1.48
N VAL A 343 -9.45 -40.10 0.28
CA VAL A 343 -8.32 -39.38 -0.36
C VAL A 343 -8.74 -38.71 -1.66
N VAL A 344 -7.84 -37.92 -2.21
CA VAL A 344 -7.92 -37.24 -3.49
C VAL A 344 -6.73 -37.66 -4.34
N LEU A 345 -6.99 -37.97 -5.61
CA LEU A 345 -5.94 -38.06 -6.63
C LEU A 345 -5.98 -36.83 -7.52
N LYS A 346 -4.82 -36.22 -7.74
CA LYS A 346 -4.64 -35.18 -8.76
C LYS A 346 -3.52 -35.58 -9.72
N ILE A 347 -3.65 -35.28 -11.00
CA ILE A 347 -2.60 -35.52 -11.99
C ILE A 347 -1.27 -34.89 -11.56
N ASN A 348 -0.18 -35.66 -11.71
CA ASN A 348 1.18 -35.15 -11.64
C ASN A 348 1.73 -35.03 -13.07
N SER A 349 1.93 -33.81 -13.54
CA SER A 349 2.40 -33.53 -14.89
C SER A 349 3.30 -32.30 -14.91
N ARG A 350 4.24 -32.30 -15.86
CA ARG A 350 5.19 -31.21 -16.13
C ARG A 350 4.71 -30.26 -17.23
N THR A 351 3.66 -30.61 -17.96
CA THR A 351 3.17 -29.88 -19.15
C THR A 351 1.72 -29.45 -19.02
N ILE A 352 0.88 -30.21 -18.32
CA ILE A 352 -0.56 -29.93 -18.20
C ILE A 352 -0.80 -28.91 -17.07
N THR A 353 -1.31 -27.74 -17.43
CA THR A 353 -1.57 -26.63 -16.50
C THR A 353 -2.94 -26.74 -15.82
N HIS A 354 -4.00 -26.98 -16.60
CA HIS A 354 -5.37 -27.04 -16.11
C HIS A 354 -5.82 -28.48 -15.91
N LYS A 355 -5.78 -28.94 -14.65
CA LYS A 355 -6.09 -30.32 -14.28
C LYS A 355 -7.52 -30.71 -14.65
N THR A 356 -8.46 -29.77 -14.57
CA THR A 356 -9.87 -30.00 -14.89
C THR A 356 -10.08 -30.38 -16.36
N ASP A 357 -9.26 -29.85 -17.27
CA ASP A 357 -9.39 -30.05 -18.72
C ASP A 357 -9.15 -31.52 -19.13
N VAL A 358 -8.37 -32.24 -18.34
CA VAL A 358 -8.05 -33.66 -18.55
C VAL A 358 -8.77 -34.59 -17.57
N ASN A 359 -9.78 -34.07 -16.85
CA ASN A 359 -10.43 -34.78 -15.74
C ASN A 359 -9.41 -35.30 -14.69
N GLY A 360 -8.33 -34.52 -14.51
CA GLY A 360 -7.14 -34.86 -13.73
C GLY A 360 -7.32 -34.69 -12.22
N VAL A 361 -8.54 -34.55 -11.72
CA VAL A 361 -8.84 -34.48 -10.28
C VAL A 361 -9.97 -35.45 -9.96
N GLN A 362 -9.68 -36.42 -9.09
CA GLN A 362 -10.65 -37.41 -8.61
C GLN A 362 -10.77 -37.27 -7.09
N LEU A 363 -11.95 -36.87 -6.63
CA LEU A 363 -12.22 -36.51 -5.23
C LEU A 363 -12.94 -37.63 -4.48
N ASN A 364 -12.83 -37.62 -3.14
CA ASN A 364 -13.66 -38.43 -2.23
C ASN A 364 -13.54 -39.95 -2.50
N LEU A 365 -12.33 -40.43 -2.72
CA LEU A 365 -12.01 -41.84 -2.97
C LEU A 365 -11.98 -42.59 -1.63
N LYS A 366 -12.84 -43.58 -1.45
CA LYS A 366 -13.17 -44.15 -0.13
C LYS A 366 -12.44 -45.45 0.21
N ASP A 367 -11.80 -46.07 -0.77
CA ASP A 367 -11.14 -47.36 -0.66
C ASP A 367 -10.07 -47.53 -1.76
N ALA A 368 -9.31 -48.61 -1.67
CA ALA A 368 -8.21 -48.92 -2.58
C ALA A 368 -8.67 -49.10 -4.03
N ASP A 369 -9.82 -49.77 -4.24
CA ASP A 369 -10.38 -50.01 -5.57
C ASP A 369 -10.73 -48.67 -6.26
N ALA A 370 -11.38 -47.74 -5.52
CA ALA A 370 -11.68 -46.41 -6.04
C ALA A 370 -10.41 -45.61 -6.38
N VAL A 371 -9.31 -45.79 -5.63
CA VAL A 371 -8.02 -45.14 -5.94
C VAL A 371 -7.40 -45.72 -7.20
N HIS A 372 -7.42 -47.04 -7.35
CA HIS A 372 -6.92 -47.70 -8.55
C HIS A 372 -7.71 -47.27 -9.81
N ASP A 373 -9.03 -47.28 -9.73
CA ASP A 373 -9.91 -46.87 -10.83
C ASP A 373 -9.72 -45.38 -11.18
N ALA A 374 -9.58 -44.52 -10.16
CA ALA A 374 -9.32 -43.10 -10.35
C ALA A 374 -7.97 -42.83 -11.04
N PHE A 375 -6.92 -43.59 -10.70
CA PHE A 375 -5.62 -43.47 -11.38
C PHE A 375 -5.75 -43.79 -12.88
N ALA A 376 -6.43 -44.88 -13.21
CA ALA A 376 -6.68 -45.28 -14.59
C ALA A 376 -7.54 -44.25 -15.35
N ALA A 377 -8.57 -43.71 -14.69
CA ALA A 377 -9.44 -42.68 -15.27
C ALA A 377 -8.69 -41.39 -15.60
N ILE A 378 -7.79 -40.94 -14.72
CA ILE A 378 -6.94 -39.77 -14.98
C ILE A 378 -6.03 -40.03 -16.19
N GLY A 379 -5.33 -41.17 -16.23
CA GLY A 379 -4.47 -41.52 -17.37
C GLY A 379 -5.24 -41.59 -18.70
N ALA A 380 -6.46 -42.12 -18.68
CA ALA A 380 -7.34 -42.13 -19.85
C ALA A 380 -7.80 -40.72 -20.27
N GLY A 381 -8.08 -39.85 -19.29
CA GLY A 381 -8.44 -38.45 -19.53
C GLY A 381 -7.32 -37.66 -20.23
N VAL A 382 -6.07 -37.86 -19.79
CA VAL A 382 -4.88 -37.27 -20.43
C VAL A 382 -4.76 -37.72 -21.89
N ALA A 383 -4.89 -39.03 -22.14
CA ALA A 383 -4.83 -39.56 -23.50
C ALA A 383 -5.98 -39.05 -24.37
N HIS A 384 -7.19 -38.92 -23.82
CA HIS A 384 -8.36 -38.41 -24.54
C HIS A 384 -8.21 -36.94 -24.95
N ALA A 385 -7.56 -36.14 -24.10
CA ALA A 385 -7.24 -34.74 -24.39
C ALA A 385 -6.09 -34.56 -25.40
N GLY A 386 -5.52 -35.66 -25.92
CA GLY A 386 -4.52 -35.63 -27.00
C GLY A 386 -3.08 -35.41 -26.53
N HIS A 387 -2.81 -35.52 -25.23
CA HIS A 387 -1.47 -35.42 -24.66
C HIS A 387 -0.68 -36.72 -24.83
N ALA A 388 0.65 -36.62 -24.94
CA ALA A 388 1.51 -37.79 -25.05
C ALA A 388 1.52 -38.58 -23.72
N ALA A 389 1.68 -39.91 -23.78
CA ALA A 389 1.77 -40.74 -22.57
C ALA A 389 2.92 -40.33 -21.64
N SER A 390 4.00 -39.76 -22.18
CA SER A 390 5.12 -39.21 -21.40
C SER A 390 4.77 -37.98 -20.57
N GLU A 391 3.63 -37.33 -20.83
CA GLU A 391 3.16 -36.16 -20.07
C GLU A 391 2.41 -36.55 -18.78
N PHE A 392 2.08 -37.84 -18.63
CA PHE A 392 1.47 -38.40 -17.42
C PHE A 392 2.55 -39.06 -16.54
N GLU A 393 3.01 -38.36 -15.51
CA GLU A 393 4.03 -38.86 -14.56
C GLU A 393 3.39 -39.51 -13.32
N GLY A 394 2.15 -39.99 -13.46
CA GLY A 394 1.34 -40.52 -12.38
C GLY A 394 0.47 -39.45 -11.71
N VAL A 395 0.26 -39.60 -10.42
CA VAL A 395 -0.66 -38.77 -9.63
C VAL A 395 0.01 -38.28 -8.35
N THR A 396 -0.59 -37.26 -7.75
CA THR A 396 -0.39 -36.93 -6.35
C THR A 396 -1.55 -37.46 -5.51
N VAL A 397 -1.23 -38.05 -4.37
CA VAL A 397 -2.18 -38.55 -3.38
C VAL A 397 -2.22 -37.58 -2.20
N GLN A 398 -3.43 -37.17 -1.82
CA GLN A 398 -3.68 -36.18 -0.76
C GLN A 398 -4.85 -36.63 0.12
N PRO A 399 -4.82 -36.41 1.44
CA PRO A 399 -6.00 -36.64 2.27
C PRO A 399 -7.14 -35.69 1.86
N MET A 400 -8.38 -36.18 1.90
CA MET A 400 -9.56 -35.34 1.62
C MET A 400 -9.80 -34.38 2.78
N VAL A 401 -9.47 -33.11 2.56
CA VAL A 401 -9.71 -32.04 3.54
C VAL A 401 -11.17 -31.58 3.48
N LYS A 402 -11.88 -31.69 4.61
CA LYS A 402 -13.24 -31.17 4.78
C LYS A 402 -13.23 -30.06 5.82
N LEU A 403 -13.03 -28.82 5.39
CA LEU A 403 -13.20 -27.64 6.23
C LEU A 403 -14.59 -27.06 5.97
N SER A 404 -15.30 -26.68 7.03
CA SER A 404 -16.56 -25.92 6.92
C SER A 404 -16.24 -24.43 6.75
N GLY A 405 -15.34 -24.12 5.81
CA GLY A 405 -14.72 -22.82 5.63
C GLY A 405 -15.15 -22.10 4.34
N TYR A 406 -14.33 -21.13 3.96
CA TYR A 406 -14.42 -20.38 2.73
C TYR A 406 -13.28 -20.79 1.78
N GLU A 407 -13.55 -20.78 0.48
CA GLU A 407 -12.53 -20.92 -0.56
C GLU A 407 -12.06 -19.52 -0.96
N LEU A 408 -10.76 -19.28 -0.84
CA LEU A 408 -10.10 -18.04 -1.24
C LEU A 408 -9.13 -18.31 -2.39
N ILE A 409 -8.82 -17.28 -3.16
CA ILE A 409 -7.76 -17.29 -4.18
C ILE A 409 -6.70 -16.26 -3.81
N LEU A 410 -5.42 -16.67 -3.88
CA LEU A 410 -4.27 -15.79 -3.88
C LEU A 410 -3.55 -15.98 -5.22
N GLY A 411 -3.33 -14.90 -5.95
CA GLY A 411 -2.72 -14.95 -7.28
C GLY A 411 -1.60 -13.92 -7.43
N ALA A 412 -0.70 -14.17 -8.38
CA ALA A 412 0.28 -13.21 -8.83
C ALA A 412 0.49 -13.34 -10.34
N SER A 413 0.49 -12.20 -11.04
CA SER A 413 0.69 -12.13 -12.49
C SER A 413 1.44 -10.85 -12.86
N PRO A 414 2.17 -10.82 -13.99
CA PRO A 414 2.92 -9.63 -14.36
C PRO A 414 2.01 -8.63 -15.09
N ASP A 415 2.04 -7.38 -14.64
CA ASP A 415 1.57 -6.23 -15.39
C ASP A 415 2.75 -5.62 -16.19
N PRO A 416 2.55 -5.25 -17.46
CA PRO A 416 3.63 -4.69 -18.29
C PRO A 416 4.24 -3.38 -17.79
N GLN A 417 3.52 -2.60 -16.99
CA GLN A 417 3.97 -1.31 -16.45
C GLN A 417 4.45 -1.45 -15.01
N PHE A 418 3.74 -2.23 -14.18
CA PHE A 418 3.99 -2.26 -12.74
C PHE A 418 4.75 -3.50 -12.24
N GLY A 419 4.99 -4.48 -13.12
CA GLY A 419 5.62 -5.74 -12.76
C GLY A 419 4.64 -6.67 -12.03
N PRO A 420 5.09 -7.50 -11.07
CA PRO A 420 4.20 -8.43 -10.37
C PRO A 420 3.05 -7.69 -9.66
N VAL A 421 1.82 -8.17 -9.89
CA VAL A 421 0.59 -7.72 -9.23
C VAL A 421 0.00 -8.90 -8.48
N LEU A 422 -0.37 -8.69 -7.23
CA LEU A 422 -1.04 -9.67 -6.39
C LEU A 422 -2.56 -9.58 -6.54
N LEU A 423 -3.23 -10.71 -6.41
CA LEU A 423 -4.68 -10.86 -6.41
C LEU A 423 -5.14 -11.58 -5.14
N PHE A 424 -6.23 -11.09 -4.55
CA PHE A 424 -6.93 -11.74 -3.45
C PHE A 424 -8.44 -11.67 -3.69
N GLY A 425 -9.15 -12.76 -3.42
CA GLY A 425 -10.60 -12.77 -3.58
C GLY A 425 -11.26 -14.10 -3.21
N THR A 426 -12.53 -14.22 -3.60
CA THR A 426 -13.27 -15.48 -3.51
C THR A 426 -12.66 -16.50 -4.46
N GLY A 427 -12.31 -17.68 -3.95
CA GLY A 427 -11.71 -18.79 -4.69
C GLY A 427 -12.72 -19.81 -5.20
N GLY A 428 -12.22 -20.96 -5.64
CA GLY A 428 -13.00 -22.09 -6.15
C GLY A 428 -13.17 -22.06 -7.67
N GLN A 429 -14.25 -22.66 -8.16
CA GLN A 429 -14.53 -22.78 -9.60
C GLN A 429 -15.25 -21.56 -10.19
N LEU A 430 -15.85 -20.72 -9.35
CA LEU A 430 -16.72 -19.61 -9.78
C LEU A 430 -16.05 -18.23 -9.65
N VAL A 431 -14.72 -18.18 -9.59
CA VAL A 431 -13.94 -16.93 -9.44
C VAL A 431 -14.32 -15.90 -10.48
N GLU A 432 -14.34 -16.29 -11.77
CA GLU A 432 -14.67 -15.40 -12.89
C GLU A 432 -16.13 -14.92 -12.85
N VAL A 433 -17.04 -15.73 -12.31
CA VAL A 433 -18.48 -15.42 -12.26
C VAL A 433 -18.79 -14.42 -11.14
N PHE A 434 -18.17 -14.56 -9.98
CA PHE A 434 -18.42 -13.66 -8.84
C PHE A 434 -17.71 -12.31 -8.99
N GLY A 435 -16.54 -12.29 -9.64
CA GLY A 435 -15.74 -11.08 -9.82
C GLY A 435 -15.31 -10.42 -8.51
N ASP A 436 -15.37 -11.15 -7.38
CA ASP A 436 -15.03 -10.66 -6.06
C ASP A 436 -13.53 -10.75 -5.84
N ARG A 437 -12.81 -9.74 -6.31
CA ARG A 437 -11.35 -9.67 -6.26
C ARG A 437 -10.86 -8.28 -5.88
N SER A 438 -9.65 -8.25 -5.36
CA SER A 438 -8.87 -7.06 -5.08
C SER A 438 -7.45 -7.28 -5.61
N LEU A 439 -6.79 -6.19 -6.03
CA LEU A 439 -5.42 -6.20 -6.51
C LEU A 439 -4.51 -5.41 -5.57
N ALA A 440 -3.23 -5.76 -5.53
CA ALA A 440 -2.22 -5.07 -4.74
C ALA A 440 -0.83 -5.15 -5.39
N LEU A 441 0.02 -4.15 -5.16
CA LEU A 441 1.42 -4.20 -5.55
C LEU A 441 2.28 -4.75 -4.40
N PRO A 442 3.15 -5.74 -4.63
CA PRO A 442 4.13 -6.17 -3.65
C PRO A 442 5.24 -5.10 -3.48
N PRO A 443 5.89 -5.02 -2.30
CA PRO A 443 5.67 -5.83 -1.10
C PRO A 443 4.44 -5.39 -0.29
N LEU A 444 3.88 -6.33 0.49
CA LEU A 444 2.77 -6.08 1.42
C LEU A 444 3.23 -6.02 2.88
N THR A 445 2.53 -5.20 3.65
CA THR A 445 2.51 -5.19 5.12
C THR A 445 1.18 -5.80 5.58
N THR A 446 1.04 -6.10 6.87
CA THR A 446 -0.22 -6.61 7.43
C THR A 446 -1.38 -5.62 7.25
N THR A 447 -1.12 -4.33 7.41
CA THR A 447 -2.09 -3.25 7.12
C THR A 447 -2.56 -3.27 5.67
N LEU A 448 -1.64 -3.42 4.71
CA LEU A 448 -2.00 -3.46 3.29
C LEU A 448 -2.72 -4.74 2.91
N ALA A 449 -2.33 -5.88 3.49
CA ALA A 449 -3.02 -7.14 3.35
C ALA A 449 -4.46 -7.04 3.88
N ARG A 450 -4.68 -6.42 5.04
CA ARG A 450 -6.02 -6.15 5.58
C ARG A 450 -6.85 -5.29 4.64
N ARG A 451 -6.31 -4.16 4.18
CA ARG A 451 -6.99 -3.24 3.25
C ARG A 451 -7.33 -3.91 1.91
N MET A 452 -6.44 -4.78 1.42
CA MET A 452 -6.69 -5.60 0.23
C MET A 452 -7.92 -6.49 0.45
N MET A 453 -8.01 -7.17 1.61
CA MET A 453 -9.18 -7.99 1.94
C MET A 453 -10.46 -7.16 2.08
N GLU A 454 -10.42 -6.02 2.78
CA GLU A 454 -11.58 -5.13 3.02
C GLU A 454 -12.29 -4.67 1.74
N ARG A 455 -11.57 -4.65 0.61
CA ARG A 455 -12.11 -4.29 -0.71
C ARG A 455 -12.94 -5.41 -1.35
N THR A 456 -13.00 -6.60 -0.75
CA THR A 456 -13.75 -7.75 -1.24
C THR A 456 -15.06 -7.95 -0.48
N LYS A 457 -16.07 -8.51 -1.14
CA LYS A 457 -17.34 -8.91 -0.53
C LYS A 457 -17.14 -10.05 0.46
N ILE A 458 -16.25 -10.99 0.16
CA ILE A 458 -15.96 -12.14 1.03
C ILE A 458 -15.44 -11.71 2.41
N TYR A 459 -14.80 -10.55 2.53
CA TYR A 459 -14.34 -10.01 3.82
C TYR A 459 -15.45 -9.94 4.87
N THR A 460 -16.66 -9.54 4.48
CA THR A 460 -17.81 -9.51 5.40
C THR A 460 -18.12 -10.91 5.93
N ALA A 461 -17.96 -11.95 5.12
CA ALA A 461 -18.13 -13.34 5.55
C ALA A 461 -16.98 -13.82 6.45
N LEU A 462 -15.74 -13.38 6.18
CA LEU A 462 -14.56 -13.70 7.00
C LEU A 462 -14.67 -13.14 8.42
N LEU A 463 -15.37 -12.02 8.62
CA LEU A 463 -15.68 -11.46 9.94
C LEU A 463 -16.74 -12.24 10.75
N GLY A 464 -17.31 -13.29 10.16
CA GLY A 464 -18.35 -14.12 10.78
C GLY A 464 -19.75 -13.66 10.39
N VAL A 465 -20.52 -14.59 9.81
CA VAL A 465 -21.91 -14.35 9.38
C VAL A 465 -22.81 -15.51 9.76
N ARG A 466 -24.06 -15.21 10.12
CA ARG A 466 -25.13 -16.19 10.37
C ARG A 466 -24.72 -17.31 11.34
N GLY A 467 -24.03 -16.94 12.43
CA GLY A 467 -23.60 -17.88 13.48
C GLY A 467 -22.29 -18.62 13.19
N ARG A 468 -21.61 -18.37 12.07
CA ARG A 468 -20.23 -18.84 11.85
C ARG A 468 -19.25 -17.94 12.60
N PRO A 469 -18.23 -18.52 13.26
CA PRO A 469 -17.16 -17.73 13.87
C PRO A 469 -16.33 -16.99 12.79
N PRO A 470 -15.71 -15.86 13.14
CA PRO A 470 -14.74 -15.20 12.28
C PRO A 470 -13.52 -16.11 12.04
N VAL A 471 -12.86 -15.90 10.90
CA VAL A 471 -11.56 -16.54 10.62
C VAL A 471 -10.46 -15.86 11.41
N ASP A 472 -9.32 -16.52 11.59
CA ASP A 472 -8.13 -15.88 12.17
C ASP A 472 -7.54 -14.86 11.17
N MET A 473 -8.04 -13.63 11.22
CA MET A 473 -7.62 -12.54 10.33
C MET A 473 -6.12 -12.26 10.38
N ALA A 474 -5.51 -12.36 11.57
CA ALA A 474 -4.08 -12.11 11.71
C ALA A 474 -3.24 -13.19 11.02
N ALA A 475 -3.66 -14.46 11.10
CA ALA A 475 -3.01 -15.54 10.37
C ALA A 475 -3.16 -15.39 8.85
N LEU A 476 -4.32 -14.94 8.36
CA LEU A 476 -4.54 -14.68 6.93
C LEU A 476 -3.68 -13.51 6.42
N GLU A 477 -3.57 -12.43 7.21
CA GLU A 477 -2.65 -11.31 6.93
C GLU A 477 -1.20 -11.79 6.80
N THR A 478 -0.74 -12.66 7.72
CA THR A 478 0.58 -13.27 7.65
C THR A 478 0.77 -14.10 6.37
N ILE A 479 -0.22 -14.89 5.95
CA ILE A 479 -0.15 -15.66 4.70
C ILE A 479 -0.02 -14.72 3.49
N LEU A 480 -0.81 -13.65 3.43
CA LEU A 480 -0.72 -12.66 2.35
C LEU A 480 0.64 -11.95 2.30
N VAL A 481 1.20 -11.58 3.46
CA VAL A 481 2.54 -10.98 3.54
C VAL A 481 3.62 -11.97 3.09
N ARG A 482 3.54 -13.24 3.50
CA ARG A 482 4.47 -14.29 3.06
C ARG A 482 4.34 -14.58 1.57
N PHE A 483 3.13 -14.60 1.05
CA PHE A 483 2.88 -14.75 -0.38
C PHE A 483 3.48 -13.58 -1.17
N ALA A 484 3.27 -12.33 -0.71
CA ALA A 484 3.91 -11.17 -1.29
C ALA A 484 5.44 -11.26 -1.24
N ALA A 485 6.02 -11.66 -0.10
CA ALA A 485 7.45 -11.85 0.07
C ALA A 485 8.00 -12.93 -0.88
N LEU A 486 7.31 -14.06 -1.03
CA LEU A 486 7.63 -15.10 -2.00
C LEU A 486 7.71 -14.53 -3.42
N ILE A 487 6.70 -13.79 -3.88
CA ILE A 487 6.73 -13.20 -5.23
C ILE A 487 7.87 -12.17 -5.36
N THR A 488 8.13 -11.41 -4.30
CA THR A 488 9.11 -10.32 -4.32
C THR A 488 10.56 -10.82 -4.28
N GLU A 489 10.83 -11.84 -3.46
CA GLU A 489 12.15 -12.45 -3.27
C GLU A 489 12.54 -13.37 -4.42
N ASN A 490 11.58 -13.84 -5.23
CA ASN A 490 11.79 -14.75 -6.35
C ASN A 490 11.31 -14.14 -7.67
N PRO A 491 12.05 -13.17 -8.27
CA PRO A 491 11.68 -12.55 -9.54
C PRO A 491 11.52 -13.54 -10.71
N ARG A 492 12.06 -14.75 -10.58
CA ARG A 492 11.94 -15.81 -11.60
C ARG A 492 10.51 -16.33 -11.77
N ILE A 493 9.62 -16.09 -10.81
CA ILE A 493 8.21 -16.46 -10.89
C ILE A 493 7.50 -15.47 -11.82
N LYS A 494 6.88 -15.99 -12.88
CA LYS A 494 6.05 -15.25 -13.83
C LYS A 494 4.60 -15.19 -13.37
N GLU A 495 4.03 -16.34 -13.05
CA GLU A 495 2.64 -16.45 -12.57
C GLU A 495 2.57 -17.42 -11.39
N MET A 496 1.66 -17.16 -10.46
CA MET A 496 1.40 -18.06 -9.35
C MET A 496 -0.07 -17.98 -8.92
N ASP A 497 -0.73 -19.12 -8.76
CA ASP A 497 -2.12 -19.21 -8.31
C ASP A 497 -2.24 -20.23 -7.16
N LEU A 498 -2.84 -19.82 -6.05
CA LEU A 498 -3.28 -20.70 -4.96
C LEU A 498 -4.81 -20.73 -5.00
N ASN A 499 -5.38 -21.75 -5.63
CA ASN A 499 -6.83 -21.85 -5.77
C ASN A 499 -7.36 -23.30 -5.66
N PRO A 500 -8.00 -23.70 -4.55
CA PRO A 500 -8.38 -22.85 -3.41
C PRO A 500 -7.33 -22.84 -2.28
N LEU A 501 -7.20 -21.68 -1.61
CA LEU A 501 -6.82 -21.59 -0.21
C LEU A 501 -8.09 -21.77 0.63
N LEU A 502 -8.24 -22.92 1.31
CA LEU A 502 -9.34 -23.13 2.23
C LEU A 502 -9.04 -22.47 3.58
N VAL A 503 -10.01 -21.72 4.10
CA VAL A 503 -9.87 -20.99 5.36
C VAL A 503 -11.11 -21.20 6.23
N ASP A 504 -10.89 -21.61 7.48
CA ASP A 504 -11.90 -21.54 8.53
C ASP A 504 -11.35 -20.87 9.81
N HIS A 505 -12.09 -20.95 10.91
CA HIS A 505 -11.71 -20.37 12.20
C HIS A 505 -10.50 -21.04 12.89
N GLU A 506 -10.07 -22.22 12.46
CA GLU A 506 -8.95 -22.95 13.05
C GLU A 506 -7.77 -23.12 12.09
N LYS A 507 -8.04 -23.29 10.80
CA LYS A 507 -7.04 -23.74 9.81
C LYS A 507 -7.15 -22.99 8.50
N MET A 508 -5.98 -22.80 7.89
CA MET A 508 -5.82 -22.25 6.55
C MET A 508 -4.89 -23.18 5.78
N ILE A 509 -5.35 -23.74 4.65
CA ILE A 509 -4.61 -24.77 3.92
C ILE A 509 -4.79 -24.56 2.41
N ALA A 510 -3.69 -24.39 1.70
CA ALA A 510 -3.69 -24.38 0.24
C ALA A 510 -3.87 -25.81 -0.28
N LEU A 511 -4.97 -26.05 -1.00
CA LEU A 511 -5.27 -27.35 -1.60
C LEU A 511 -4.61 -27.53 -2.95
N ASP A 512 -4.43 -26.43 -3.68
CA ASP A 512 -3.90 -26.41 -5.03
C ASP A 512 -2.94 -25.23 -5.19
N ALA A 513 -1.91 -25.43 -6.01
CA ALA A 513 -0.94 -24.41 -6.33
C ALA A 513 -0.41 -24.60 -7.75
N ARG A 514 -0.39 -23.52 -8.52
CA ARG A 514 0.23 -23.44 -9.84
C ARG A 514 1.33 -22.40 -9.78
N VAL A 515 2.53 -22.74 -10.24
CA VAL A 515 3.66 -21.81 -10.34
C VAL A 515 4.28 -21.94 -11.71
N VAL A 516 4.42 -20.81 -12.40
CA VAL A 516 5.07 -20.70 -13.70
C VAL A 516 6.25 -19.75 -13.58
N LEU A 517 7.41 -20.19 -14.05
CA LEU A 517 8.63 -19.40 -14.13
C LEU A 517 8.73 -18.67 -15.46
N TYR A 518 9.49 -17.59 -15.49
CA TYR A 518 9.95 -17.01 -16.75
C TYR A 518 10.86 -18.00 -17.49
N ASP A 519 10.74 -18.04 -18.82
CA ASP A 519 11.76 -18.68 -19.64
C ASP A 519 13.09 -17.92 -19.54
N LYS A 520 14.23 -18.61 -19.74
CA LYS A 520 15.57 -17.99 -19.70
C LYS A 520 15.75 -16.87 -20.73
N SER A 521 14.96 -16.89 -21.81
CA SER A 521 14.96 -15.87 -22.86
C SER A 521 14.08 -14.65 -22.54
N GLU A 522 13.19 -14.76 -21.56
CA GLU A 522 12.28 -13.69 -21.18
C GLU A 522 12.93 -12.69 -20.22
N THR A 523 12.55 -11.42 -20.34
CA THR A 523 12.94 -10.40 -19.36
C THR A 523 12.03 -10.50 -18.15
N VAL A 524 12.62 -10.71 -16.99
CA VAL A 524 11.90 -10.72 -15.72
C VAL A 524 11.31 -9.34 -15.43
N ALA A 525 10.01 -9.29 -15.17
CA ALA A 525 9.35 -8.06 -14.77
C ALA A 525 9.81 -7.63 -13.37
N ARG A 526 10.27 -6.38 -13.26
CA ARG A 526 10.71 -5.82 -11.98
C ARG A 526 9.52 -5.21 -11.23
N PRO A 527 9.41 -5.40 -9.91
CA PRO A 527 8.43 -4.66 -9.11
C PRO A 527 8.58 -3.15 -9.28
N ALA A 528 7.45 -2.45 -9.44
CA ALA A 528 7.43 -0.99 -9.48
C ALA A 528 7.77 -0.35 -8.12
N ILE A 529 7.66 -1.11 -7.02
CA ILE A 529 8.09 -0.69 -5.69
C ILE A 529 9.28 -1.54 -5.28
N ARG A 530 10.37 -0.88 -4.89
CA ARG A 530 11.59 -1.60 -4.53
C ARG A 530 11.38 -2.49 -3.30
N PRO A 531 11.72 -3.78 -3.39
CA PRO A 531 11.70 -4.69 -2.25
C PRO A 531 12.67 -4.33 -1.12
N TYR A 532 12.48 -4.95 0.03
CA TYR A 532 13.42 -4.87 1.14
C TYR A 532 14.83 -5.36 0.71
N PRO A 533 15.89 -4.53 0.81
CA PRO A 533 17.21 -4.88 0.28
C PRO A 533 18.01 -5.75 1.25
N ALA A 534 17.54 -6.97 1.49
CA ALA A 534 18.12 -7.91 2.47
C ALA A 534 19.62 -8.18 2.27
N GLN A 535 20.14 -8.04 1.05
CA GLN A 535 21.56 -8.21 0.71
C GLN A 535 22.50 -7.23 1.45
N TYR A 536 21.98 -6.14 2.01
CA TYR A 536 22.78 -5.17 2.78
C TYR A 536 22.86 -5.48 4.27
N ALA A 537 22.23 -6.55 4.74
CA ALA A 537 22.40 -7.05 6.10
C ALA A 537 23.83 -7.61 6.29
N ALA A 538 24.43 -7.31 7.44
CA ALA A 538 25.81 -7.68 7.76
C ALA A 538 26.01 -7.82 9.28
N SER A 539 27.15 -8.38 9.68
CA SER A 539 27.62 -8.38 11.07
C SER A 539 28.92 -7.58 11.15
N LEU A 540 28.92 -6.50 11.93
CA LEU A 540 30.07 -5.59 12.07
C LEU A 540 30.85 -5.89 13.35
N SER A 541 32.18 -5.91 13.26
CA SER A 541 33.06 -6.05 14.42
C SER A 541 33.50 -4.69 14.95
N LEU A 542 33.33 -4.49 16.26
CA LEU A 542 33.79 -3.30 16.98
C LEU A 542 35.24 -3.44 17.44
N LYS A 543 35.83 -2.35 17.93
CA LYS A 543 37.23 -2.33 18.41
C LYS A 543 37.49 -3.23 19.61
N ASP A 544 36.46 -3.47 20.42
CA ASP A 544 36.50 -4.33 21.61
C ASP A 544 36.17 -5.79 21.29
N GLY A 545 36.01 -6.14 20.00
CA GLY A 545 35.67 -7.49 19.56
C GLY A 545 34.19 -7.83 19.60
N MET A 546 33.32 -6.94 20.09
CA MET A 546 31.87 -7.14 20.04
C MET A 546 31.40 -7.17 18.57
N THR A 547 30.57 -8.15 18.23
CA THR A 547 29.89 -8.20 16.93
C THR A 547 28.49 -7.61 17.07
N ILE A 548 28.13 -6.72 16.15
CA ILE A 548 26.82 -6.08 16.09
C ILE A 548 26.17 -6.40 14.74
N PRO A 549 24.95 -6.99 14.73
CA PRO A 549 24.17 -7.12 13.51
C PRO A 549 23.72 -5.75 13.00
N VAL A 550 23.78 -5.60 11.68
CA VAL A 550 23.30 -4.43 10.95
C VAL A 550 22.40 -4.88 9.82
N ARG A 551 21.29 -4.19 9.61
CA ARG A 551 20.38 -4.44 8.49
C ARG A 551 19.71 -3.15 8.02
N PRO A 552 19.16 -3.11 6.80
CA PRO A 552 18.27 -2.04 6.41
C PRO A 552 17.08 -1.90 7.37
N ILE A 553 16.65 -0.67 7.61
CA ILE A 553 15.49 -0.35 8.44
C ILE A 553 14.20 -0.86 7.78
N ARG A 554 13.21 -1.19 8.59
CA ARG A 554 11.86 -1.56 8.16
C ARG A 554 10.84 -0.61 8.77
N ALA A 555 9.66 -0.56 8.18
CA ALA A 555 8.57 0.29 8.68
C ALA A 555 8.18 -0.04 10.14
N ASP A 556 8.26 -1.31 10.55
CA ASP A 556 7.97 -1.76 11.91
C ASP A 556 9.08 -1.46 12.94
N ASP A 557 10.20 -0.85 12.52
CA ASP A 557 11.25 -0.37 13.43
C ASP A 557 10.95 1.01 14.04
N GLU A 558 9.85 1.67 13.65
CA GLU A 558 9.49 2.99 14.18
C GLU A 558 9.42 3.05 15.72
N PRO A 559 8.80 2.09 16.44
CA PRO A 559 8.84 2.09 17.91
C PRO A 559 10.26 1.93 18.47
N ARG A 560 11.13 1.16 17.79
CA ARG A 560 12.54 1.02 18.17
C ARG A 560 13.31 2.33 17.94
N LEU A 561 12.96 3.11 16.91
CA LEU A 561 13.53 4.45 16.70
C LEU A 561 13.10 5.43 17.80
N VAL A 562 11.84 5.39 18.25
CA VAL A 562 11.36 6.20 19.39
C VAL A 562 12.23 5.90 20.62
N ALA A 563 12.38 4.62 20.97
CA ALA A 563 13.19 4.19 22.10
C ALA A 563 14.66 4.61 21.94
N PHE A 564 15.24 4.47 20.75
CA PHE A 564 16.60 4.93 20.46
C PHE A 564 16.76 6.43 20.70
N HIS A 565 15.83 7.25 20.18
CA HIS A 565 15.87 8.69 20.38
C HIS A 565 15.84 9.09 21.86
N GLN A 566 15.05 8.40 22.69
CA GLN A 566 14.99 8.64 24.14
C GLN A 566 16.34 8.41 24.85
N THR A 567 17.26 7.63 24.29
CA THR A 567 18.58 7.37 24.88
C THR A 567 19.64 8.42 24.55
N LEU A 568 19.41 9.28 23.56
CA LEU A 568 20.44 10.21 23.06
C LEU A 568 20.52 11.47 23.93
N SER A 569 21.75 11.91 24.19
CA SER A 569 22.00 13.22 24.82
C SER A 569 21.68 14.39 23.89
N ASP A 570 21.35 15.55 24.46
CA ASP A 570 21.11 16.80 23.72
C ASP A 570 22.32 17.21 22.88
N HIS A 571 23.54 16.92 23.36
CA HIS A 571 24.77 17.16 22.62
C HIS A 571 24.84 16.30 21.35
N THR A 572 24.58 14.99 21.46
CA THR A 572 24.54 14.07 20.32
C THR A 572 23.46 14.48 19.30
N VAL A 573 22.30 14.94 19.77
CA VAL A 573 21.22 15.47 18.93
C VAL A 573 21.66 16.74 18.19
N ALA A 574 22.21 17.73 18.90
CA ALA A 574 22.65 18.99 18.31
C ALA A 574 23.72 18.77 17.24
N LEU A 575 24.69 17.88 17.49
CA LEU A 575 25.73 17.52 16.51
C LEU A 575 25.17 16.90 15.23
N ARG A 576 24.02 16.22 15.29
CA ARG A 576 23.38 15.54 14.15
C ARG A 576 22.41 16.45 13.39
N TYR A 577 21.63 17.25 14.09
CA TYR A 577 20.55 18.06 13.50
C TYR A 577 20.94 19.53 13.30
N PHE A 578 22.14 19.90 13.73
CA PHE A 578 22.71 21.25 13.66
C PHE A 578 22.00 22.28 14.54
N GLU A 579 21.03 21.82 15.32
CA GLU A 579 20.29 22.58 16.32
C GLU A 579 19.77 21.63 17.41
N PRO A 580 19.47 22.15 18.61
CA PRO A 580 18.72 21.39 19.61
C PRO A 580 17.34 21.03 19.06
N LEU A 581 17.01 19.74 19.07
CA LEU A 581 15.69 19.25 18.66
C LEU A 581 15.00 18.59 19.85
N ALA A 582 13.85 19.15 20.24
CA ALA A 582 13.09 18.68 21.39
C ALA A 582 12.66 17.21 21.24
N LEU A 583 12.54 16.50 22.38
CA LEU A 583 12.27 15.06 22.39
C LEU A 583 10.94 14.71 21.74
N ASP A 584 9.89 15.48 22.01
CA ASP A 584 8.57 15.37 21.40
C ASP A 584 8.65 15.51 19.87
N THR A 585 9.36 16.52 19.36
CA THR A 585 9.53 16.72 17.92
C THR A 585 10.31 15.57 17.26
N ARG A 586 11.40 15.10 17.88
CA ARG A 586 12.23 14.03 17.28
C ARG A 586 11.62 12.63 17.40
N THR A 587 10.68 12.44 18.34
CA THR A 587 9.92 11.18 18.53
C THR A 587 8.52 11.21 17.94
N ALA A 588 8.12 12.29 17.26
CA ALA A 588 6.84 12.40 16.59
C ALA A 588 6.64 11.26 15.56
N HIS A 589 5.47 10.62 15.60
CA HIS A 589 5.11 9.50 14.74
C HIS A 589 5.26 9.83 13.25
N GLU A 590 4.68 10.94 12.78
CA GLU A 590 4.75 11.37 11.37
C GLU A 590 6.19 11.47 10.86
N ARG A 591 7.12 11.87 11.73
CA ARG A 591 8.54 12.00 11.40
C ARG A 591 9.22 10.64 11.33
N LEU A 592 9.07 9.81 12.37
CA LEU A 592 9.78 8.54 12.47
C LEU A 592 9.21 7.47 11.54
N ALA A 593 7.90 7.47 11.28
CA ALA A 593 7.26 6.57 10.33
C ALA A 593 7.81 6.79 8.92
N ARG A 594 8.10 8.04 8.52
CA ARG A 594 8.75 8.34 7.24
C ARG A 594 10.19 7.82 7.17
N ILE A 595 10.94 7.91 8.27
CA ILE A 595 12.32 7.39 8.33
C ILE A 595 12.34 5.86 8.29
N ALA A 596 11.42 5.21 9.00
CA ALA A 596 11.29 3.75 9.03
C ALA A 596 10.72 3.19 7.72
N GLY A 597 9.71 3.84 7.15
CA GLY A 597 9.04 3.49 5.90
C GLY A 597 9.67 4.11 4.65
N THR A 598 11.00 4.17 4.63
CA THR A 598 11.79 4.78 3.54
C THR A 598 11.53 4.12 2.19
N ASP A 599 11.59 4.89 1.12
CA ASP A 599 11.70 4.36 -0.23
C ASP A 599 13.15 3.94 -0.50
N TYR A 600 13.37 2.63 -0.67
CA TYR A 600 14.71 2.08 -0.89
C TYR A 600 15.32 2.47 -2.24
N ASP A 601 14.55 2.98 -3.20
CA ASP A 601 15.13 3.53 -4.43
C ASP A 601 15.87 4.83 -4.17
N ARG A 602 15.33 5.64 -3.25
CA ARG A 602 15.83 6.96 -2.89
C ARG A 602 16.86 6.86 -1.78
N GLU A 603 16.64 5.99 -0.82
CA GLU A 603 17.45 5.99 0.40
C GLU A 603 17.63 4.61 1.02
N ILE A 604 18.85 4.35 1.49
CA ILE A 604 19.16 3.16 2.27
C ILE A 604 19.52 3.60 3.69
N THR A 605 18.66 3.27 4.65
CA THR A 605 18.93 3.46 6.07
C THR A 605 19.30 2.13 6.70
N LEU A 606 20.50 2.03 7.26
CA LEU A 606 20.98 0.90 8.04
C LEU A 606 20.82 1.18 9.54
N ILE A 607 20.34 0.17 10.27
CA ILE A 607 20.27 0.20 11.74
C ILE A 607 21.21 -0.86 12.31
N ALA A 608 21.89 -0.51 13.39
CA ALA A 608 22.70 -1.40 14.19
C ALA A 608 21.92 -1.81 15.44
N LEU A 609 21.86 -3.12 15.72
CA LEU A 609 21.06 -3.69 16.80
C LEU A 609 21.98 -4.31 17.86
N ASP A 610 21.68 -4.09 19.14
CA ASP A 610 22.35 -4.80 20.23
C ASP A 610 21.77 -6.20 20.47
N THR A 611 22.27 -6.90 21.49
CA THR A 611 21.81 -8.25 21.86
C THR A 611 20.36 -8.30 22.35
N ALA A 612 19.78 -7.16 22.72
CA ALA A 612 18.37 -7.02 23.11
C ALA A 612 17.51 -6.48 21.95
N GLU A 613 18.03 -6.49 20.72
CA GLU A 613 17.41 -5.93 19.51
C GLU A 613 17.02 -4.44 19.61
N ARG A 614 17.72 -3.69 20.45
CA ARG A 614 17.57 -2.23 20.53
C ARG A 614 18.42 -1.59 19.45
N ILE A 615 17.89 -0.55 18.81
CA ILE A 615 18.67 0.27 17.88
C ILE A 615 19.71 1.04 18.69
N VAL A 616 20.99 0.89 18.33
CA VAL A 616 22.12 1.59 18.96
C VAL A 616 22.86 2.53 18.02
N ALA A 617 22.64 2.41 16.70
CA ALA A 617 23.06 3.38 15.71
C ALA A 617 22.16 3.33 14.47
N VAL A 618 22.05 4.47 13.79
CA VAL A 618 21.33 4.64 12.53
C VAL A 618 22.24 5.37 11.54
N ALA A 619 22.38 4.83 10.34
CA ALA A 619 23.12 5.47 9.26
C ALA A 619 22.28 5.47 7.99
N ARG A 620 22.11 6.63 7.37
CA ARG A 620 21.25 6.80 6.19
C ARG A 620 22.09 7.30 5.03
N LEU A 621 21.82 6.76 3.85
CA LEU A 621 22.36 7.19 2.57
C LEU A 621 21.19 7.62 1.68
N SER A 622 21.07 8.92 1.41
CA SER A 622 20.00 9.52 0.61
C SER A 622 20.56 9.96 -0.74
N LYS A 623 20.04 9.40 -1.84
CA LYS A 623 20.44 9.79 -3.20
C LYS A 623 19.95 11.21 -3.50
N ALA A 624 20.77 11.97 -4.23
CA ALA A 624 20.33 13.24 -4.79
C ALA A 624 19.36 12.99 -5.96
N HIS A 625 18.24 13.71 -5.98
CA HIS A 625 17.25 13.67 -7.06
C HIS A 625 17.49 14.85 -8.02
N GLY A 626 17.07 14.71 -9.29
CA GLY A 626 17.16 15.78 -10.30
C GLY A 626 18.53 15.96 -11.00
N VAL A 627 19.52 15.09 -10.75
CA VAL A 627 20.80 15.08 -11.49
C VAL A 627 20.80 13.90 -12.47
N THR A 628 20.17 14.08 -13.63
CA THR A 628 20.00 13.09 -14.71
C THR A 628 21.24 12.88 -15.58
N VAL A 629 22.44 13.25 -15.10
CA VAL A 629 23.68 12.90 -15.79
C VAL A 629 24.36 11.78 -15.02
N SER A 630 24.37 10.59 -15.61
CA SER A 630 24.88 9.32 -15.06
C SER A 630 26.35 9.35 -14.62
N THR A 631 27.09 10.43 -14.89
CA THR A 631 28.48 10.61 -14.48
C THR A 631 28.67 11.27 -13.11
N ASP A 632 27.62 11.85 -12.51
CA ASP A 632 27.73 12.66 -11.27
C ASP A 632 26.78 12.20 -10.13
N SER A 633 26.30 10.96 -10.17
CA SER A 633 25.37 10.41 -9.16
C SER A 633 25.94 10.55 -7.74
N GLU A 634 25.23 11.31 -6.91
CA GLU A 634 25.66 11.68 -5.55
C GLU A 634 24.67 11.14 -4.52
N ALA A 635 25.17 10.71 -3.37
CA ALA A 635 24.35 10.51 -2.20
C ALA A 635 24.92 11.19 -0.96
N ARG A 636 24.03 11.72 -0.13
CA ARG A 636 24.34 12.27 1.18
C ARG A 636 24.23 11.19 2.24
N PHE A 637 25.24 11.06 3.09
CA PHE A 637 25.13 10.20 4.26
C PHE A 637 24.83 11.00 5.53
N THR A 638 24.13 10.36 6.47
CA THR A 638 24.01 10.84 7.84
C THR A 638 24.21 9.68 8.81
N LEU A 639 24.72 9.96 10.00
CA LEU A 639 25.09 8.94 10.98
C LEU A 639 24.76 9.42 12.39
N LEU A 640 24.15 8.54 13.18
CA LEU A 640 23.79 8.80 14.57
C LEU A 640 24.09 7.54 15.40
N VAL A 641 24.90 7.68 16.45
CA VAL A 641 25.33 6.58 17.33
C VAL A 641 24.95 6.95 18.75
N SER A 642 24.28 6.03 19.45
CA SER A 642 23.96 6.19 20.88
C SER A 642 25.20 6.48 21.71
N ASP A 643 25.06 7.33 22.71
CA ASP A 643 26.18 7.81 23.54
C ASP A 643 27.00 6.66 24.15
N GLU A 644 26.34 5.58 24.59
CA GLU A 644 26.98 4.36 25.13
C GLU A 644 27.90 3.64 24.11
N TYR A 645 27.59 3.74 22.82
CA TYR A 645 28.32 3.03 21.75
C TYR A 645 29.31 3.92 20.99
N GLN A 646 29.43 5.20 21.38
CA GLN A 646 30.42 6.11 20.80
C GLN A 646 31.85 5.67 21.13
N TYR A 647 32.81 6.05 20.27
CA TYR A 647 34.24 5.73 20.38
C TYR A 647 34.65 4.24 20.32
N ARG A 648 33.70 3.30 20.35
CA ARG A 648 33.91 1.84 20.20
C ARG A 648 34.17 1.37 18.76
N GLY A 649 34.17 2.30 17.79
CA GLY A 649 34.42 2.03 16.37
C GLY A 649 33.18 1.78 15.52
N LEU A 650 31.99 1.74 16.14
CA LEU A 650 30.72 1.48 15.44
C LEU A 650 30.47 2.47 14.30
N GLY A 651 30.66 3.77 14.53
CA GLY A 651 30.46 4.78 13.49
C GLY A 651 31.36 4.59 12.26
N THR A 652 32.62 4.18 12.45
CA THR A 652 33.55 3.87 11.34
C THR A 652 33.13 2.62 10.59
N ALA A 653 32.77 1.55 11.31
CA ALA A 653 32.31 0.31 10.69
C ALA A 653 31.02 0.52 9.88
N LEU A 654 30.09 1.30 10.42
CA LEU A 654 28.80 1.55 9.79
C LEU A 654 28.92 2.48 8.56
N LEU A 655 29.75 3.52 8.61
CA LEU A 655 30.02 4.34 7.43
C LEU A 655 30.75 3.52 6.33
N LYS A 656 31.65 2.61 6.71
CA LYS A 656 32.27 1.68 5.75
C LYS A 656 31.23 0.79 5.07
N GLN A 657 30.23 0.30 5.80
CA GLN A 657 29.12 -0.46 5.22
C GLN A 657 28.29 0.40 4.25
N LEU A 658 28.00 1.67 4.60
CA LEU A 658 27.30 2.58 3.69
C LEU A 658 28.07 2.85 2.40
N ILE A 659 29.40 2.95 2.45
CA ILE A 659 30.24 3.11 1.25
C ILE A 659 30.12 1.87 0.34
N GLN A 660 30.09 0.66 0.91
CA GLN A 660 29.88 -0.56 0.13
C GLN A 660 28.49 -0.59 -0.51
N VAL A 661 27.46 -0.19 0.24
CA VAL A 661 26.10 0.00 -0.31
C VAL A 661 26.14 1.00 -1.44
N ALA A 662 26.80 2.15 -1.27
CA ALA A 662 26.85 3.20 -2.28
C ALA A 662 27.51 2.71 -3.60
N GLY A 663 28.59 1.92 -3.49
CA GLY A 663 29.21 1.27 -4.65
C GLY A 663 28.29 0.25 -5.32
N ALA A 664 27.54 -0.56 -4.55
CA ALA A 664 26.57 -1.51 -5.08
C ALA A 664 25.36 -0.82 -5.75
N GLU A 665 25.01 0.39 -5.31
CA GLU A 665 23.98 1.24 -5.92
C GLU A 665 24.49 2.02 -7.15
N GLY A 666 25.77 1.88 -7.52
CA GLY A 666 26.35 2.57 -8.69
C GLY A 666 26.50 4.08 -8.52
N LEU A 667 26.71 4.56 -7.29
CA LEU A 667 26.93 5.98 -7.02
C LEU A 667 28.36 6.38 -7.37
N ALA A 668 28.55 7.60 -7.88
CA ALA A 668 29.87 8.15 -8.21
C ALA A 668 30.54 8.79 -6.98
N ARG A 669 29.75 9.34 -6.05
CA ARG A 669 30.27 10.02 -4.86
C ARG A 669 29.32 9.96 -3.66
N VAL A 670 29.93 10.01 -2.48
CA VAL A 670 29.26 10.12 -1.18
C VAL A 670 29.71 11.39 -0.49
N VAL A 671 28.75 12.18 -0.02
CA VAL A 671 29.01 13.47 0.65
C VAL A 671 28.30 13.55 2.00
N ALA A 672 28.77 14.43 2.88
CA ALA A 672 28.01 14.86 4.06
C ALA A 672 28.46 16.22 4.53
N ASP A 673 27.49 17.02 4.99
CA ASP A 673 27.78 18.21 5.80
C ASP A 673 27.89 17.80 7.27
N ILE A 674 28.89 18.34 7.94
CA ILE A 674 29.24 18.00 9.31
C ILE A 674 29.49 19.31 10.05
N LEU A 675 28.89 19.50 11.23
CA LEU A 675 29.23 20.65 12.08
C LEU A 675 30.74 20.71 12.31
N ALA A 676 31.32 21.91 12.16
CA ALA A 676 32.75 22.14 12.30
C ALA A 676 33.32 21.63 13.64
N GLU A 677 32.52 21.74 14.70
CA GLU A 677 32.82 21.27 16.05
C GLU A 677 32.72 19.74 16.23
N ASN A 678 32.08 19.01 15.31
CA ASN A 678 31.96 17.56 15.36
C ASN A 678 33.27 16.87 14.91
N GLY A 679 34.32 17.05 15.71
CA GLY A 679 35.63 16.46 15.46
C GLY A 679 35.63 14.93 15.47
N ALA A 680 34.64 14.29 16.10
CA ALA A 680 34.50 12.83 16.09
C ALA A 680 34.13 12.33 14.69
N MET A 681 33.09 12.91 14.07
CA MET A 681 32.64 12.51 12.73
C MET A 681 33.69 12.86 11.66
N ARG A 682 34.34 14.03 11.76
CA ARG A 682 35.44 14.41 10.85
C ARG A 682 36.57 13.37 10.83
N ARG A 683 37.01 12.91 12.00
CA ARG A 683 38.02 11.84 12.11
C ARG A 683 37.55 10.50 11.52
N VAL A 684 36.25 10.21 11.56
CA VAL A 684 35.70 9.00 10.94
C VAL A 684 35.75 9.13 9.41
N CYS A 685 35.37 10.28 8.85
CA CYS A 685 35.46 10.58 7.42
C CYS A 685 36.90 10.50 6.91
N GLU A 686 37.84 11.20 7.56
CA GLU A 686 39.26 11.21 7.18
C GLU A 686 39.86 9.79 7.15
N LYS A 687 39.51 8.95 8.13
CA LYS A 687 39.97 7.53 8.19
C LYS A 687 39.46 6.67 7.03
N LEU A 688 38.32 7.03 6.45
CA LEU A 688 37.71 6.32 5.33
C LEU A 688 38.01 7.00 3.98
N GLY A 689 38.94 7.96 3.96
CA GLY A 689 39.43 8.58 2.73
C GLY A 689 38.60 9.74 2.20
N PHE A 690 37.65 10.27 2.99
CA PHE A 690 36.93 11.48 2.60
C PHE A 690 37.87 12.70 2.62
N VAL A 691 37.73 13.55 1.61
CA VAL A 691 38.33 14.89 1.58
C VAL A 691 37.39 15.84 2.34
N VAL A 692 37.89 16.47 3.40
CA VAL A 692 37.12 17.43 4.21
C VAL A 692 37.48 18.85 3.76
N GLY A 693 36.48 19.59 3.30
CA GLY A 693 36.63 20.96 2.79
C GLY A 693 36.73 22.02 3.89
N GLU A 694 36.75 23.28 3.45
CA GLU A 694 36.77 24.45 4.35
C GLU A 694 35.43 24.69 5.05
N GLN A 695 35.49 25.38 6.19
CA GLN A 695 34.30 25.75 6.96
C GLN A 695 33.48 26.82 6.23
N HIS A 696 32.15 26.65 6.20
CA HIS A 696 31.21 27.59 5.60
C HIS A 696 29.84 27.53 6.30
N GLY A 697 28.94 28.45 5.94
CA GLY A 697 27.57 28.48 6.46
C GLY A 697 27.42 28.98 7.91
N VAL A 698 26.16 29.06 8.37
CA VAL A 698 25.78 29.38 9.75
C VAL A 698 24.68 28.39 10.16
N PRO A 699 24.90 27.51 11.15
CA PRO A 699 26.15 27.32 11.92
C PRO A 699 27.32 26.81 11.05
N PRO A 700 28.59 26.95 11.47
CA PRO A 700 29.74 26.53 10.69
C PRO A 700 29.74 25.02 10.43
N VAL A 701 29.76 24.63 9.16
CA VAL A 701 29.82 23.23 8.69
C VAL A 701 31.05 23.01 7.80
N VAL A 702 31.49 21.76 7.70
CA VAL A 702 32.47 21.28 6.72
C VAL A 702 31.80 20.21 5.86
N THR A 703 32.00 20.27 4.54
CA THR A 703 31.56 19.20 3.64
C THR A 703 32.66 18.17 3.50
N ALA A 704 32.33 16.90 3.75
CA ALA A 704 33.20 15.76 3.52
C ALA A 704 32.75 15.04 2.24
N THR A 705 33.68 14.78 1.31
CA THR A 705 33.39 14.14 0.01
C THR A 705 34.29 12.93 -0.22
N LEU A 706 33.70 11.83 -0.69
CA LEU A 706 34.38 10.62 -1.15
C LEU A 706 33.92 10.29 -2.56
N ALA A 707 34.87 10.16 -3.50
CA ALA A 707 34.62 9.55 -4.80
C ALA A 707 34.73 8.03 -4.68
N LEU A 708 33.85 7.29 -5.36
CA LEU A 708 33.72 5.83 -5.26
C LEU A 708 34.47 5.06 -6.34
#